data_AF-A0A0A8USA7-F1
#
_entry.id   AF-A0A0A8USA7-F1
#
_cell.length_a   1.000
_cell.length_b   1.000
_cell.length_c   1.000
_cell.angle_alpha   90.00
_cell.angle_beta   90.00
_cell.angle_gamma   90.00
#
_symmetry.space_group_name_H-M   'P 1'
#
loop_
_entity.id
_entity.type
_entity.pdbx_description
1 polymer ?
#
loop_
_entity_poly.entity_id
_entity_poly.type
_entity_poly.pdbx_seq_one_letter_code
_entity_poly.pdbx_strand_id
1 'polypeptide(L)'
;MLSSEKAAELLLDERKQRIGNGIDVSPALDNCFFHAYALHLLGNNEAFPKDLFDTNEFDAPEIKELKCHLKNEIPRAELTAASEKYLFEKTLILGVLLRSWFFAQLFRNERSRDARFHFTGKPQSDHDLRIITFLRIVKDYKEALYQDAKAPSNRARINLEGALNYCNTLSEMLETIEEAKEANETLSKTIILILKSIQILKEYTNQPPENSLEESQNILGEVSTLLQTVGSKLKILKVEESLVALVSDVQKLLNCNLLTEVYFEKSFREQSEEENIIYSSNQDFFCQDLIDKDEEFIKEYWIKIGYQKYCSKLSQAGTKMNYADFDSGMEIPYAIYSRLDGSNVVCDRENPIFELAIDAGAAHYWLLATHKSSELLQHYKSQHESYTKNRDKWLSGQKGLYEDSFLLEAIIPAYNLGANPLQALVQKVPAFLERLLSKKEEQHALEGTTVNAQETGNTLPVASDVAAQELRSSTMRKTDSTEAVASIRENSNNGQYDPLLFPDPLEPQIQEAADVSSSSMKDDIDPTLLDNEELRAFYSQLKQLETKAKELNDKRKQSLDYSLAADAARDLHSSLHRAFTTFIVSDDRKEAYESFSKDSLEAIKKHRSPLEKHRKEGGLFMQILGNVVLGILGLGIFYGAALVVNEAFTGRYAFFAPKTAQEVSKIEKMLPEIKVK
;
A
#
# COMPACT_ATOMS: atom_id res chain seq x y z
N MET A 1 18.11 33.36 -28.65
CA MET A 1 17.08 32.33 -28.45
C MET A 1 17.75 31.17 -27.75
N LEU A 2 17.30 30.80 -26.55
CA LEU A 2 17.71 29.54 -25.93
C LEU A 2 17.22 28.39 -26.82
N SER A 3 17.97 27.29 -26.93
CA SER A 3 17.45 26.09 -27.56
C SER A 3 16.19 25.63 -26.80
N SER A 4 15.24 25.00 -27.49
CA SER A 4 14.03 24.45 -26.87
C SER A 4 14.35 23.52 -25.69
N GLU A 5 15.45 22.77 -25.79
CA GLU A 5 15.97 21.90 -24.73
C GLU A 5 16.38 22.68 -23.48
N LYS A 6 17.15 23.77 -23.64
CA LYS A 6 17.59 24.58 -22.51
C LYS A 6 16.43 25.32 -21.83
N ALA A 7 15.40 25.69 -22.58
CA ALA A 7 14.17 26.25 -22.02
C ALA A 7 13.40 25.19 -21.22
N ALA A 8 13.31 23.95 -21.72
CA ALA A 8 12.65 22.85 -21.01
C ALA A 8 13.39 22.46 -19.71
N GLU A 9 14.73 22.45 -19.75
CA GLU A 9 15.57 22.19 -18.57
C GLU A 9 15.36 23.24 -17.47
N LEU A 10 15.38 24.53 -17.84
CA LEU A 10 15.13 25.63 -16.90
C LEU A 10 13.73 25.54 -16.27
N LEU A 11 12.70 25.22 -17.06
CA LEU A 11 11.34 25.02 -16.55
C LEU A 11 11.24 23.82 -15.60
N LEU A 12 11.98 22.75 -15.87
CA LEU A 12 12.03 21.59 -15.01
C LEU A 12 12.72 21.91 -13.68
N ASP A 13 13.81 22.67 -13.70
CA ASP A 13 14.54 23.07 -12.49
C ASP A 13 13.71 24.03 -11.62
N GLU A 14 13.06 25.02 -12.23
CA GLU A 14 12.12 25.91 -11.54
C GLU A 14 10.99 25.11 -10.89
N ARG A 15 10.43 24.14 -11.63
CA ARG A 15 9.39 23.25 -11.10
C ARG A 15 9.91 22.41 -9.94
N LYS A 16 11.09 21.80 -10.05
CA LYS A 16 11.71 21.03 -8.94
C LYS A 16 11.89 21.88 -7.70
N GLN A 17 12.30 23.14 -7.85
CA GLN A 17 12.41 24.07 -6.74
C GLN A 17 11.03 24.36 -6.10
N ARG A 18 10.00 24.61 -6.92
CA ARG A 18 8.62 24.80 -6.43
C ARG A 18 8.07 23.56 -5.73
N ILE A 19 8.35 22.37 -6.26
CA ILE A 19 8.00 21.08 -5.64
C ILE A 19 8.69 20.91 -4.28
N GLY A 20 9.98 21.25 -4.19
CA GLY A 20 10.73 21.22 -2.92
C GLY A 20 10.15 22.16 -1.86
N ASN A 21 9.51 23.25 -2.28
CA ASN A 21 8.80 24.20 -1.43
C ASN A 21 7.29 23.91 -1.30
N GLY A 22 6.81 22.80 -1.87
CA GLY A 22 5.41 22.40 -1.83
C GLY A 22 4.90 22.23 -0.41
N ILE A 23 3.64 22.60 -0.18
CA ILE A 23 3.02 22.58 1.14
C ILE A 23 2.45 21.20 1.37
N ASP A 24 2.93 20.53 2.42
CA ASP A 24 2.44 19.23 2.86
C ASP A 24 1.01 19.38 3.40
N VAL A 25 0.04 18.84 2.67
CA VAL A 25 -1.38 18.93 2.99
C VAL A 25 -1.78 17.76 3.87
N SER A 26 -2.63 17.94 4.87
CA SER A 26 -3.02 16.83 5.76
C SER A 26 -3.67 15.65 5.01
N PRO A 27 -3.25 14.40 5.28
CA PRO A 27 -3.90 13.20 4.72
C PRO A 27 -5.14 12.76 5.50
N ALA A 28 -5.57 13.52 6.52
CA ALA A 28 -6.68 13.12 7.39
C ALA A 28 -7.93 12.75 6.57
N LEU A 29 -8.61 11.67 6.98
CA LEU A 29 -9.81 11.15 6.33
C LEU A 29 -9.62 10.78 4.84
N ASP A 30 -8.38 10.55 4.40
CA ASP A 30 -8.00 10.32 3.00
C ASP A 30 -8.48 11.44 2.05
N ASN A 31 -8.43 12.68 2.53
CA ASN A 31 -8.92 13.87 1.83
C ASN A 31 -7.80 14.81 1.34
N CYS A 32 -6.54 14.37 1.29
CA CYS A 32 -5.39 15.21 0.91
C CYS A 32 -5.61 16.02 -0.39
N PHE A 33 -6.19 15.42 -1.43
CA PHE A 33 -6.54 16.14 -2.66
C PHE A 33 -7.57 17.25 -2.41
N PHE A 34 -8.68 16.96 -1.73
CA PHE A 34 -9.73 17.94 -1.47
C PHE A 34 -9.32 19.01 -0.45
N HIS A 35 -8.43 18.68 0.48
CA HIS A 35 -7.76 19.66 1.33
C HIS A 35 -6.90 20.61 0.50
N ALA A 36 -6.13 20.08 -0.46
CA ALA A 36 -5.32 20.89 -1.36
C ALA A 36 -6.21 21.79 -2.22
N TYR A 37 -7.34 21.27 -2.71
CA TYR A 37 -8.30 22.04 -3.47
C TYR A 37 -8.97 23.13 -2.63
N ALA A 38 -9.39 22.84 -1.40
CA ALA A 38 -9.90 23.84 -0.46
C ALA A 38 -8.89 24.96 -0.20
N LEU A 39 -7.64 24.61 0.05
CA LEU A 39 -6.54 25.57 0.26
C LEU A 39 -6.25 26.41 -0.99
N HIS A 40 -6.35 25.81 -2.17
CA HIS A 40 -6.23 26.54 -3.43
C HIS A 40 -7.33 27.61 -3.56
N LEU A 41 -8.60 27.25 -3.29
CA LEU A 41 -9.71 28.19 -3.33
C LEU A 41 -9.56 29.30 -2.28
N LEU A 42 -9.23 28.96 -1.03
CA LEU A 42 -9.00 29.94 0.05
C LEU A 42 -7.81 30.86 -0.27
N GLY A 43 -6.68 30.28 -0.66
CA GLY A 43 -5.42 31.01 -0.90
C GLY A 43 -5.45 31.92 -2.11
N ASN A 44 -6.36 31.69 -3.06
CA ASN A 44 -6.54 32.55 -4.23
C ASN A 44 -7.83 33.40 -4.15
N ASN A 45 -8.57 33.32 -3.05
CA ASN A 45 -9.85 33.97 -2.84
C ASN A 45 -10.87 33.66 -3.96
N GLU A 46 -10.92 32.40 -4.36
CA GLU A 46 -11.86 31.89 -5.37
C GLU A 46 -13.18 31.47 -4.72
N ALA A 47 -14.26 31.54 -5.51
CA ALA A 47 -15.57 31.17 -5.04
C ALA A 47 -15.70 29.64 -4.88
N PHE A 48 -16.21 29.21 -3.73
CA PHE A 48 -16.64 27.82 -3.54
C PHE A 48 -17.92 27.53 -4.34
N PRO A 49 -18.19 26.25 -4.69
CA PRO A 49 -19.46 25.86 -5.31
C PRO A 49 -20.65 26.30 -4.47
N LYS A 50 -21.68 26.88 -5.13
CA LYS A 50 -22.84 27.46 -4.44
C LYS A 50 -23.66 26.42 -3.69
N ASP A 51 -23.71 25.20 -4.22
CA ASP A 51 -24.43 24.04 -3.69
C ASP A 51 -23.56 23.13 -2.80
N LEU A 52 -22.35 23.57 -2.42
CA LEU A 52 -21.44 22.80 -1.55
C LEU A 52 -22.09 22.38 -0.22
N PHE A 53 -22.95 23.24 0.31
CA PHE A 53 -23.62 23.06 1.60
C PHE A 53 -24.99 22.37 1.49
N ASP A 54 -25.46 22.12 0.27
CA ASP A 54 -26.75 21.47 0.03
C ASP A 54 -26.60 19.95 0.14
N THR A 55 -27.64 19.27 0.64
CA THR A 55 -27.62 17.81 0.75
C THR A 55 -27.68 17.13 -0.62
N ASN A 56 -26.95 16.04 -0.80
CA ASN A 56 -26.94 15.25 -2.04
C ASN A 56 -27.17 13.73 -1.80
N GLU A 57 -27.29 12.99 -2.89
CA GLU A 57 -27.58 11.55 -2.93
C GLU A 57 -26.50 10.66 -2.28
N PHE A 58 -25.27 11.17 -2.13
CA PHE A 58 -24.14 10.43 -1.59
C PHE A 58 -23.68 10.90 -0.20
N ASP A 59 -24.38 11.84 0.41
CA ASP A 59 -24.08 12.28 1.77
C ASP A 59 -24.33 11.14 2.76
N ALA A 60 -23.25 10.71 3.43
CA ALA A 60 -23.34 9.87 4.61
C ALA A 60 -24.08 10.61 5.75
N PRO A 61 -24.65 9.89 6.74
CA PRO A 61 -25.35 10.51 7.86
C PRO A 61 -24.58 11.64 8.54
N GLU A 62 -23.27 11.45 8.75
CA GLU A 62 -22.36 12.43 9.35
C GLU A 62 -22.23 13.70 8.50
N ILE A 63 -22.22 13.57 7.17
CA ILE A 63 -22.16 14.71 6.24
C ILE A 63 -23.47 15.48 6.24
N LYS A 64 -24.61 14.79 6.34
CA LYS A 64 -25.93 15.44 6.48
C LYS A 64 -26.02 16.22 7.79
N GLU A 65 -25.51 15.65 8.87
CA GLU A 65 -25.40 16.32 10.17
C GLU A 65 -24.48 17.55 10.09
N LEU A 66 -23.30 17.42 9.47
CA LEU A 66 -22.38 18.53 9.24
C LEU A 66 -23.03 19.68 8.45
N LYS A 67 -23.69 19.36 7.33
CA LYS A 67 -24.43 20.34 6.52
C LYS A 67 -25.58 20.98 7.29
N CYS A 68 -26.19 20.25 8.23
CA CYS A 68 -27.22 20.80 9.12
C CYS A 68 -26.66 21.87 10.07
N HIS A 69 -25.46 21.67 10.62
CA HIS A 69 -24.78 22.70 11.43
C HIS A 69 -24.40 23.93 10.61
N LEU A 70 -24.17 23.75 9.31
CA LEU A 70 -23.79 24.79 8.37
C LEU A 70 -25.00 25.34 7.59
N LYS A 71 -26.24 25.29 8.11
CA LYS A 71 -27.40 25.88 7.42
C LYS A 71 -27.37 27.40 7.33
N ASN A 72 -26.78 28.06 8.33
CA ASN A 72 -26.74 29.51 8.43
C ASN A 72 -25.67 30.09 7.49
N GLU A 73 -25.99 31.18 6.79
CA GLU A 73 -25.07 31.83 5.84
C GLU A 73 -23.80 32.39 6.49
N ILE A 74 -23.90 32.91 7.72
CA ILE A 74 -22.77 33.52 8.42
C ILE A 74 -21.64 32.50 8.67
N PRO A 75 -21.88 31.34 9.31
CA PRO A 75 -20.88 30.26 9.40
C PRO A 75 -20.29 29.82 8.05
N ARG A 76 -21.11 29.75 6.99
CA ARG A 76 -20.61 29.39 5.65
C ARG A 76 -19.61 30.42 5.14
N ALA A 77 -19.98 31.69 5.20
CA ALA A 77 -19.14 32.79 4.74
C ALA A 77 -17.79 32.81 5.47
N GLU A 78 -17.80 32.65 6.80
CA GLU A 78 -16.58 32.59 7.61
C GLU A 78 -15.72 31.36 7.32
N LEU A 79 -16.36 30.20 7.11
CA LEU A 79 -15.65 28.96 6.73
C LEU A 79 -14.94 29.11 5.38
N THR A 80 -15.57 29.79 4.41
CA THR A 80 -15.03 30.01 3.05
C THR A 80 -14.17 31.27 2.91
N ALA A 81 -14.06 32.10 3.95
CA ALA A 81 -13.28 33.33 3.89
C ALA A 81 -11.78 33.03 3.96
N ALA A 82 -11.00 33.64 3.06
CA ALA A 82 -9.55 33.64 3.07
C ALA A 82 -9.02 34.34 4.34
N SER A 83 -8.70 33.56 5.37
CA SER A 83 -8.16 34.05 6.63
C SER A 83 -7.20 33.04 7.22
N GLU A 84 -6.11 33.53 7.79
CA GLU A 84 -5.09 32.73 8.48
C GLU A 84 -5.66 32.01 9.70
N LYS A 85 -6.74 32.54 10.29
CA LYS A 85 -7.35 31.99 11.49
C LYS A 85 -8.04 30.67 11.19
N TYR A 86 -7.65 29.66 11.96
CA TYR A 86 -8.25 28.32 11.90
C TYR A 86 -8.20 27.71 10.49
N LEU A 87 -7.20 28.08 9.71
CA LEU A 87 -7.09 27.68 8.31
C LEU A 87 -7.01 26.16 8.17
N PHE A 88 -6.34 25.48 9.10
CA PHE A 88 -6.30 24.02 9.16
C PHE A 88 -7.67 23.41 9.41
N GLU A 89 -8.42 23.89 10.40
CA GLU A 89 -9.77 23.42 10.71
C GLU A 89 -10.75 23.68 9.57
N LYS A 90 -10.71 24.88 8.97
CA LYS A 90 -11.50 25.23 7.79
C LYS A 90 -11.23 24.24 6.66
N THR A 91 -9.96 23.95 6.40
CA THR A 91 -9.52 23.00 5.36
C THR A 91 -10.04 21.59 5.62
N LEU A 92 -9.99 21.09 6.86
CA LEU A 92 -10.52 19.76 7.21
C LEU A 92 -12.02 19.65 6.93
N ILE A 93 -12.80 20.66 7.37
CA ILE A 93 -14.26 20.68 7.16
C ILE A 93 -14.59 20.80 5.67
N LEU A 94 -13.92 21.72 4.96
CA LEU A 94 -14.17 21.95 3.54
C LEU A 94 -13.77 20.75 2.67
N GLY A 95 -12.67 20.05 3.00
CA GLY A 95 -12.27 18.86 2.24
C GLY A 95 -13.30 17.74 2.31
N VAL A 96 -13.91 17.54 3.47
CA VAL A 96 -15.01 16.58 3.66
C VAL A 96 -16.25 16.96 2.84
N LEU A 97 -16.63 18.24 2.84
CA LEU A 97 -17.77 18.73 2.05
C LEU A 97 -17.51 18.64 0.54
N LEU A 98 -16.32 19.09 0.11
CA LEU A 98 -15.90 19.07 -1.30
C LEU A 98 -15.85 17.65 -1.84
N ARG A 99 -15.40 16.67 -1.05
CA ARG A 99 -15.42 15.26 -1.45
C ARG A 99 -16.82 14.78 -1.78
N SER A 100 -17.76 14.93 -0.86
CA SER A 100 -19.14 14.49 -1.08
C SER A 100 -19.76 15.23 -2.27
N TRP A 101 -19.59 16.55 -2.32
CA TRP A 101 -20.09 17.38 -3.41
C TRP A 101 -19.51 16.96 -4.77
N PHE A 102 -18.20 16.77 -4.86
CA PHE A 102 -17.48 16.46 -6.10
C PHE A 102 -17.99 15.16 -6.72
N PHE A 103 -18.14 14.10 -5.92
CA PHE A 103 -18.62 12.83 -6.47
C PHE A 103 -20.11 12.81 -6.81
N ALA A 104 -20.92 13.69 -6.20
CA ALA A 104 -22.29 13.92 -6.66
C ALA A 104 -22.32 14.62 -8.03
N GLN A 105 -21.42 15.58 -8.28
CA GLN A 105 -21.29 16.19 -9.61
C GLN A 105 -20.70 15.20 -10.63
N LEU A 106 -19.69 14.44 -10.24
CA LEU A 106 -19.04 13.45 -11.09
C LEU A 106 -20.04 12.39 -11.57
N PHE A 107 -20.91 11.91 -10.69
CA PHE A 107 -21.96 10.96 -11.02
C PHE A 107 -22.91 11.46 -12.12
N ARG A 108 -23.17 12.77 -12.15
CA ARG A 108 -24.03 13.43 -13.16
C ARG A 108 -23.27 13.75 -14.44
N ASN A 109 -21.95 13.57 -14.48
CA ASN A 109 -21.11 13.86 -15.62
C ASN A 109 -20.90 12.62 -16.50
N GLU A 110 -21.61 12.56 -17.62
CA GLU A 110 -21.53 11.44 -18.56
C GLU A 110 -20.12 11.25 -19.15
N ARG A 111 -19.37 12.34 -19.38
CA ARG A 111 -18.01 12.25 -19.89
C ARG A 111 -17.09 11.57 -18.87
N SER A 112 -17.25 11.89 -17.59
CA SER A 112 -16.50 11.24 -16.51
C SER A 112 -16.89 9.76 -16.38
N ARG A 113 -18.19 9.44 -16.46
CA ARG A 113 -18.68 8.05 -16.48
C ARG A 113 -18.04 7.24 -17.60
N ASP A 114 -18.03 7.78 -18.81
CA ASP A 114 -17.55 7.09 -20.00
C ASP A 114 -16.02 6.95 -19.97
N ALA A 115 -15.29 7.97 -19.47
CA ALA A 115 -13.84 7.89 -19.28
C ALA A 115 -13.42 6.82 -18.26
N ARG A 116 -14.22 6.60 -17.20
CA ARG A 116 -13.98 5.53 -16.22
C ARG A 116 -14.48 4.16 -16.68
N PHE A 117 -15.37 4.11 -17.67
CA PHE A 117 -15.72 2.87 -18.37
C PHE A 117 -14.57 2.41 -19.27
N HIS A 118 -14.10 3.30 -20.16
CA HIS A 118 -13.03 3.05 -21.10
C HIS A 118 -12.25 4.33 -21.42
N PHE A 119 -10.94 4.31 -21.16
CA PHE A 119 -10.06 5.45 -21.40
C PHE A 119 -9.59 5.46 -22.86
N THR A 120 -10.04 6.44 -23.63
CA THR A 120 -9.68 6.62 -25.05
C THR A 120 -8.50 7.58 -25.26
N GLY A 121 -7.99 8.19 -24.19
CA GLY A 121 -6.84 9.08 -24.25
C GLY A 121 -5.53 8.35 -24.50
N LYS A 122 -4.48 9.08 -24.87
CA LYS A 122 -3.12 8.54 -24.85
C LYS A 122 -2.61 8.57 -23.41
N PRO A 123 -2.21 7.44 -22.82
CA PRO A 123 -1.60 7.44 -21.50
C PRO A 123 -0.31 8.26 -21.53
N GLN A 124 -0.05 9.02 -20.48
CA GLN A 124 1.19 9.81 -20.37
C GLN A 124 2.40 8.93 -20.03
N SER A 125 2.17 7.77 -19.42
CA SER A 125 3.16 6.74 -19.13
C SER A 125 2.49 5.37 -18.98
N ASP A 126 3.28 4.30 -18.89
CA ASP A 126 2.76 2.95 -18.62
C ASP A 126 2.11 2.83 -17.22
N HIS A 127 2.38 3.80 -16.34
CA HIS A 127 1.82 3.89 -15.00
C HIS A 127 0.65 4.90 -14.89
N ASP A 128 0.12 5.37 -16.02
CA ASP A 128 -1.03 6.27 -16.03
C ASP A 128 -2.27 5.54 -15.49
N LEU A 129 -2.69 5.89 -14.28
CA LEU A 129 -3.79 5.23 -13.56
C LEU A 129 -5.14 5.40 -14.27
N ARG A 130 -5.24 6.32 -15.24
CA ARG A 130 -6.46 6.50 -16.05
C ARG A 130 -6.74 5.29 -16.94
N ILE A 131 -5.74 4.48 -17.26
CA ILE A 131 -5.92 3.23 -18.00
C ILE A 131 -6.66 2.16 -17.16
N ILE A 132 -6.63 2.28 -15.84
CA ILE A 132 -7.36 1.42 -14.91
C ILE A 132 -8.82 1.84 -14.93
N THR A 133 -9.58 1.20 -15.82
CA THR A 133 -11.00 1.46 -16.09
C THR A 133 -11.84 0.24 -15.77
N PHE A 134 -13.17 0.42 -15.66
CA PHE A 134 -14.08 -0.70 -15.40
C PHE A 134 -13.96 -1.80 -16.46
N LEU A 135 -13.94 -1.44 -17.76
CA LEU A 135 -13.79 -2.41 -18.84
C LEU A 135 -12.45 -3.13 -18.78
N ARG A 136 -11.36 -2.44 -18.40
CA ARG A 136 -10.04 -3.08 -18.26
C ARG A 136 -10.04 -4.13 -17.15
N ILE A 137 -10.58 -3.79 -15.99
CA ILE A 137 -10.67 -4.68 -14.82
C ILE A 137 -11.54 -5.90 -15.17
N VAL A 138 -12.64 -5.70 -15.90
CA VAL A 138 -13.48 -6.79 -16.40
C VAL A 138 -12.71 -7.70 -17.37
N LYS A 139 -11.94 -7.13 -18.31
CA LYS A 139 -11.08 -7.92 -19.22
C LYS A 139 -10.02 -8.72 -18.46
N ASP A 140 -9.37 -8.11 -17.47
CA ASP A 140 -8.38 -8.78 -16.63
C ASP A 140 -9.01 -9.90 -15.78
N TYR A 141 -10.23 -9.69 -15.26
CA TYR A 141 -10.99 -10.74 -14.56
C TYR A 141 -11.40 -11.88 -15.49
N LYS A 142 -11.91 -11.58 -16.70
CA LYS A 142 -12.26 -12.60 -17.71
C LYS A 142 -11.04 -13.42 -18.11
N GLU A 143 -9.88 -12.78 -18.27
CA GLU A 143 -8.61 -13.48 -18.51
C GLU A 143 -8.27 -14.40 -17.33
N ALA A 144 -8.40 -13.91 -16.09
CA ALA A 144 -8.17 -14.75 -14.91
C ALA A 144 -9.11 -15.97 -14.88
N LEU A 145 -10.41 -15.81 -15.20
CA LEU A 145 -11.36 -16.92 -15.34
C LEU A 145 -10.92 -17.93 -16.42
N TYR A 146 -10.49 -17.42 -17.57
CA TYR A 146 -10.02 -18.26 -18.67
C TYR A 146 -8.74 -19.04 -18.31
N GLN A 147 -7.81 -18.41 -17.59
CA GLN A 147 -6.62 -19.08 -17.09
C GLN A 147 -6.95 -20.12 -16.01
N ASP A 148 -7.93 -19.85 -15.16
CA ASP A 148 -8.41 -20.79 -14.13
C ASP A 148 -9.04 -22.03 -14.75
N ALA A 149 -9.82 -21.89 -15.83
CA ALA A 149 -10.39 -23.03 -16.55
C ALA A 149 -9.30 -23.97 -17.12
N LYS A 150 -8.12 -23.41 -17.46
CA LYS A 150 -6.96 -24.15 -17.98
C LYS A 150 -6.03 -24.67 -16.90
N ALA A 151 -6.02 -24.03 -15.73
CA ALA A 151 -5.03 -24.26 -14.69
C ALA A 151 -4.99 -25.72 -14.20
N PRO A 152 -6.12 -26.43 -13.97
CA PRO A 152 -6.10 -27.85 -13.60
C PRO A 152 -5.35 -28.71 -14.62
N SER A 153 -5.68 -28.54 -15.90
CA SER A 153 -5.09 -29.30 -17.00
C SER A 153 -3.59 -29.01 -17.15
N ASN A 154 -3.20 -27.73 -17.10
CA ASN A 154 -1.80 -27.34 -17.19
C ASN A 154 -0.98 -27.85 -15.99
N ARG A 155 -1.56 -27.81 -14.78
CA ARG A 155 -0.90 -28.31 -13.57
C ARG A 155 -0.72 -29.81 -13.60
N ALA A 156 -1.77 -30.55 -13.97
CA ALA A 156 -1.70 -31.99 -14.14
C ALA A 156 -0.63 -32.38 -15.18
N ARG A 157 -0.55 -31.64 -16.28
CA ARG A 157 0.47 -31.85 -17.33
C ARG A 157 1.89 -31.68 -16.76
N ILE A 158 2.16 -30.59 -16.03
CA ILE A 158 3.47 -30.33 -15.42
C ILE A 158 3.85 -31.46 -14.45
N ASN A 159 2.91 -31.92 -13.62
CA ASN A 159 3.16 -33.00 -12.68
C ASN A 159 3.44 -34.34 -13.40
N LEU A 160 2.75 -34.60 -14.51
CA LEU A 160 3.02 -35.76 -15.36
C LEU A 160 4.36 -35.67 -16.09
N GLU A 161 4.77 -34.50 -16.55
CA GLU A 161 6.10 -34.28 -17.15
C GLU A 161 7.22 -34.51 -16.12
N GLY A 162 7.02 -34.03 -14.89
CA GLY A 162 7.89 -34.36 -13.77
C GLY A 162 7.93 -35.86 -13.50
N ALA A 163 6.76 -36.51 -13.41
CA ALA A 163 6.66 -37.96 -13.21
C ALA A 163 7.33 -38.77 -14.33
N LEU A 164 7.21 -38.34 -15.58
CA LEU A 164 7.82 -38.99 -16.74
C LEU A 164 9.34 -39.05 -16.61
N ASN A 165 9.97 -37.93 -16.21
CA ASN A 165 11.42 -37.88 -16.00
C ASN A 165 11.87 -38.90 -14.97
N TYR A 166 11.18 -38.98 -13.82
CA TYR A 166 11.48 -39.98 -12.79
C TYR A 166 11.23 -41.42 -13.25
N CYS A 167 10.15 -41.66 -14.00
CA CYS A 167 9.83 -42.99 -14.52
C CYS A 167 10.88 -43.46 -15.53
N ASN A 168 11.40 -42.58 -16.38
CA ASN A 168 12.47 -42.93 -17.32
C ASN A 168 13.75 -43.31 -16.57
N THR A 169 14.17 -42.52 -15.57
CA THR A 169 15.32 -42.87 -14.71
C THR A 169 15.11 -44.21 -14.00
N LEU A 170 13.91 -44.45 -13.46
CA LEU A 170 13.59 -45.72 -12.82
C LEU A 170 13.65 -46.89 -13.82
N SER A 171 13.16 -46.72 -15.04
CA SER A 171 13.20 -47.73 -16.10
C SER A 171 14.63 -48.13 -16.44
N GLU A 172 15.52 -47.16 -16.63
CA GLU A 172 16.95 -47.39 -16.90
C GLU A 172 17.62 -48.18 -15.76
N MET A 173 17.28 -47.88 -14.49
CA MET A 173 17.80 -48.61 -13.34
C MET A 173 17.28 -50.05 -13.30
N LEU A 174 15.98 -50.26 -13.56
CA LEU A 174 15.34 -51.58 -13.51
C LEU A 174 15.75 -52.50 -14.66
N GLU A 175 16.17 -51.96 -15.81
CA GLU A 175 16.67 -52.76 -16.94
C GLU A 175 17.89 -53.62 -16.57
N THR A 176 18.65 -53.20 -15.56
CA THR A 176 19.84 -53.93 -15.09
C THR A 176 19.53 -55.03 -14.08
N ILE A 177 18.28 -55.14 -13.62
CA ILE A 177 17.85 -56.04 -12.54
C ILE A 177 16.86 -57.07 -13.09
N GLU A 178 17.32 -58.30 -13.35
CA GLU A 178 16.52 -59.37 -13.97
C GLU A 178 15.25 -59.69 -13.16
N GLU A 179 15.36 -59.70 -11.83
CA GLU A 179 14.23 -59.96 -10.93
C GLU A 179 13.13 -58.89 -11.02
N ALA A 180 13.46 -57.68 -11.49
CA ALA A 180 12.53 -56.57 -11.60
C ALA A 180 11.83 -56.47 -12.96
N LYS A 181 12.01 -57.44 -13.86
CA LYS A 181 11.44 -57.43 -15.22
C LYS A 181 9.94 -57.13 -15.27
N GLU A 182 9.14 -57.78 -14.42
CA GLU A 182 7.68 -57.58 -14.40
C GLU A 182 7.29 -56.18 -13.88
N ALA A 183 8.06 -55.65 -12.92
CA ALA A 183 7.88 -54.28 -12.44
C ALA A 183 8.25 -53.28 -13.54
N ASN A 184 9.32 -53.54 -14.29
CA ASN A 184 9.74 -52.72 -15.42
C ASN A 184 8.72 -52.73 -16.56
N GLU A 185 8.16 -53.90 -16.92
CA GLU A 185 7.06 -53.99 -17.90
C GLU A 185 5.82 -53.18 -17.49
N THR A 186 5.51 -53.15 -16.19
CA THR A 186 4.42 -52.32 -15.64
C THR A 186 4.77 -50.84 -15.71
N LEU A 187 6.02 -50.48 -15.43
CA LEU A 187 6.52 -49.11 -15.55
C LEU A 187 6.51 -48.63 -17.00
N SER A 188 6.92 -49.43 -17.98
CA SER A 188 6.86 -49.05 -19.40
C SER A 188 5.42 -48.77 -19.86
N LYS A 189 4.44 -49.56 -19.40
CA LYS A 189 3.01 -49.29 -19.66
C LYS A 189 2.57 -47.96 -19.03
N THR A 190 3.06 -47.68 -17.83
CA THR A 190 2.80 -46.43 -17.11
C THR A 190 3.40 -45.24 -17.86
N ILE A 191 4.63 -45.34 -18.38
CA ILE A 191 5.28 -44.31 -19.21
C ILE A 191 4.46 -44.01 -20.46
N ILE A 192 3.97 -45.06 -21.15
CA ILE A 192 3.10 -44.89 -22.34
C ILE A 192 1.80 -44.16 -21.96
N LEU A 193 1.19 -44.50 -20.81
CA LEU A 193 0.01 -43.79 -20.32
C LEU A 193 0.33 -42.33 -20.03
N ILE A 194 1.42 -42.04 -19.31
CA ILE A 194 1.86 -40.67 -19.00
C ILE A 194 2.00 -39.83 -20.28
N LEU A 195 2.67 -40.36 -21.32
CA LEU A 195 2.83 -39.67 -22.60
C LEU A 195 1.49 -39.36 -23.28
N LYS A 196 0.55 -40.31 -23.29
CA LYS A 196 -0.80 -40.11 -23.82
C LYS A 196 -1.56 -39.06 -23.03
N SER A 197 -1.49 -39.14 -21.70
CA SER A 197 -2.13 -38.20 -20.79
C SER A 197 -1.60 -36.78 -20.94
N ILE A 198 -0.27 -36.61 -21.11
CA ILE A 198 0.34 -35.31 -21.41
C ILE A 198 -0.22 -34.74 -22.71
N GLN A 199 -0.40 -35.56 -23.75
CA GLN A 199 -0.96 -35.11 -25.01
C GLN A 199 -2.43 -34.65 -24.87
N ILE A 200 -3.25 -35.40 -24.14
CA ILE A 200 -4.65 -35.04 -23.83
C ILE A 200 -4.69 -33.71 -23.08
N LEU A 201 -3.87 -33.53 -22.04
CA LEU A 201 -3.86 -32.30 -21.25
C LEU A 201 -3.34 -31.08 -22.01
N LYS A 202 -2.47 -31.28 -23.03
CA LYS A 202 -2.09 -30.21 -23.97
C LYS A 202 -3.29 -29.74 -24.79
N GLU A 203 -4.14 -30.66 -25.23
CA GLU A 203 -5.38 -30.33 -25.95
C GLU A 203 -6.34 -29.56 -25.04
N TYR A 204 -6.50 -29.98 -23.78
CA TYR A 204 -7.33 -29.28 -22.80
C TYR A 204 -6.80 -27.89 -22.44
N THR A 205 -5.49 -27.67 -22.50
CA THR A 205 -4.92 -26.33 -22.28
C THR A 205 -5.29 -25.36 -23.42
N ASN A 206 -5.51 -25.88 -24.63
CA ASN A 206 -5.96 -25.08 -25.78
C ASN A 206 -7.48 -24.89 -25.77
N GLN A 207 -8.22 -25.93 -25.42
CA GLN A 207 -9.68 -25.96 -25.37
C GLN A 207 -10.12 -26.71 -24.10
N PRO A 208 -10.23 -26.01 -22.95
CA PRO A 208 -10.56 -26.67 -21.69
C PRO A 208 -11.99 -27.21 -21.75
N PRO A 209 -12.21 -28.50 -21.43
CA PRO A 209 -13.56 -29.04 -21.32
C PRO A 209 -14.27 -28.47 -20.07
N GLU A 210 -15.61 -28.51 -20.04
CA GLU A 210 -16.40 -28.00 -18.91
C GLU A 210 -16.01 -28.64 -17.56
N ASN A 211 -15.54 -29.89 -17.60
CA ASN A 211 -15.11 -30.71 -16.48
C ASN A 211 -13.57 -30.90 -16.42
N SER A 212 -12.79 -29.95 -16.98
CA SER A 212 -11.31 -29.94 -17.01
C SER A 212 -10.65 -30.38 -15.70
N LEU A 213 -11.20 -29.95 -14.56
CA LEU A 213 -10.72 -30.33 -13.24
C LEU A 213 -10.89 -31.84 -12.95
N GLU A 214 -12.10 -32.37 -13.13
CA GLU A 214 -12.42 -33.78 -12.85
C GLU A 214 -11.61 -34.69 -13.77
N GLU A 215 -11.52 -34.35 -15.06
CA GLU A 215 -10.75 -35.13 -16.03
C GLU A 215 -9.25 -35.11 -15.72
N SER A 216 -8.70 -33.95 -15.33
CA SER A 216 -7.31 -33.84 -14.90
C SER A 216 -7.02 -34.68 -13.65
N GLN A 217 -7.95 -34.67 -12.68
CA GLN A 217 -7.83 -35.49 -11.47
C GLN A 217 -7.90 -36.99 -11.77
N ASN A 218 -8.81 -37.40 -12.66
CA ASN A 218 -8.94 -38.79 -13.09
C ASN A 218 -7.66 -39.29 -13.78
N ILE A 219 -7.09 -38.47 -14.67
CA ILE A 219 -5.81 -38.76 -15.35
C ILE A 219 -4.67 -38.96 -14.33
N LEU A 220 -4.54 -38.06 -13.35
CA LEU A 220 -3.51 -38.18 -12.32
C LEU A 220 -3.74 -39.43 -11.44
N GLY A 221 -4.99 -39.72 -11.09
CA GLY A 221 -5.38 -40.89 -10.31
C GLY A 221 -5.07 -42.21 -10.99
N GLU A 222 -5.32 -42.30 -12.31
CA GLU A 222 -5.01 -43.51 -13.10
C GLU A 222 -3.51 -43.80 -13.12
N VAL A 223 -2.68 -42.78 -13.41
CA VAL A 223 -1.22 -42.91 -13.39
C VAL A 223 -0.70 -43.27 -11.99
N SER A 224 -1.23 -42.62 -10.96
CA SER A 224 -0.86 -42.89 -9.56
C SER A 224 -1.15 -44.35 -9.14
N THR A 225 -2.28 -44.91 -9.59
CA THR A 225 -2.68 -46.29 -9.32
C THR A 225 -1.72 -47.31 -9.97
N LEU A 226 -1.28 -47.04 -11.20
CA LEU A 226 -0.29 -47.88 -11.87
C LEU A 226 1.08 -47.81 -11.18
N LEU A 227 1.52 -46.61 -10.77
CA LEU A 227 2.75 -46.45 -9.99
C LEU A 227 2.69 -47.16 -8.64
N GLN A 228 1.53 -47.19 -7.99
CA GLN A 228 1.34 -47.97 -6.76
C GLN A 228 1.54 -49.46 -7.00
N THR A 229 1.13 -49.96 -8.16
CA THR A 229 1.35 -51.35 -8.58
C THR A 229 2.84 -51.63 -8.79
N VAL A 230 3.57 -50.72 -9.46
CA VAL A 230 5.04 -50.80 -9.61
C VAL A 230 5.71 -50.83 -8.23
N GLY A 231 5.39 -49.89 -7.35
CA GLY A 231 5.97 -49.82 -6.00
C GLY A 231 5.67 -51.08 -5.16
N SER A 232 4.48 -51.66 -5.29
CA SER A 232 4.12 -52.91 -4.60
C SER A 232 4.93 -54.09 -5.11
N LYS A 233 5.16 -54.20 -6.43
CA LYS A 233 6.02 -55.23 -7.03
C LYS A 233 7.47 -55.09 -6.57
N LEU A 234 8.02 -53.88 -6.58
CA LEU A 234 9.38 -53.62 -6.09
C LEU A 234 9.55 -54.03 -4.62
N LYS A 235 8.57 -53.72 -3.76
CA LYS A 235 8.59 -54.15 -2.34
C LYS A 235 8.61 -55.66 -2.18
N ILE A 236 7.84 -56.41 -2.97
CA ILE A 236 7.80 -57.88 -2.94
C ILE A 236 9.16 -58.46 -3.33
N LEU A 237 9.81 -57.86 -4.32
CA LEU A 237 11.10 -58.28 -4.85
C LEU A 237 12.30 -57.93 -3.95
N LYS A 238 12.08 -57.16 -2.87
CA LYS A 238 13.14 -56.67 -1.95
C LYS A 238 14.27 -55.94 -2.67
N VAL A 239 13.94 -55.18 -3.72
CA VAL A 239 14.89 -54.29 -4.40
C VAL A 239 15.30 -53.14 -3.47
N GLU A 240 16.35 -52.43 -3.85
CA GLU A 240 16.92 -51.33 -3.07
C GLU A 240 15.85 -50.31 -2.65
N GLU A 241 15.89 -49.90 -1.37
CA GLU A 241 14.90 -48.99 -0.78
C GLU A 241 14.84 -47.63 -1.50
N SER A 242 15.95 -47.21 -2.12
CA SER A 242 16.05 -46.02 -2.96
C SER A 242 15.09 -46.04 -4.15
N LEU A 243 14.87 -47.21 -4.78
CA LEU A 243 13.93 -47.37 -5.91
C LEU A 243 12.47 -47.25 -5.45
N VAL A 244 12.16 -47.81 -4.29
CA VAL A 244 10.83 -47.72 -3.68
C VAL A 244 10.55 -46.27 -3.24
N ALA A 245 11.56 -45.57 -2.73
CA ALA A 245 11.47 -44.17 -2.38
C ALA A 245 11.19 -43.29 -3.61
N LEU A 246 11.85 -43.57 -4.74
CA LEU A 246 11.63 -42.84 -5.99
C LEU A 246 10.16 -42.94 -6.46
N VAL A 247 9.57 -44.14 -6.42
CA VAL A 247 8.14 -44.33 -6.74
C VAL A 247 7.24 -43.53 -5.80
N SER A 248 7.54 -43.55 -4.48
CA SER A 248 6.79 -42.79 -3.47
C SER A 248 6.84 -41.28 -3.73
N ASP A 249 8.00 -40.76 -4.14
CA ASP A 249 8.15 -39.33 -4.43
C ASP A 249 7.37 -38.92 -5.69
N VAL A 250 7.34 -39.76 -6.73
CA VAL A 250 6.46 -39.53 -7.90
C VAL A 250 4.99 -39.57 -7.49
N GLN A 251 4.59 -40.49 -6.62
CA GLN A 251 3.20 -40.55 -6.13
C GLN A 251 2.82 -39.29 -5.35
N LYS A 252 3.73 -38.73 -4.54
CA LYS A 252 3.48 -37.45 -3.85
C LYS A 252 3.28 -36.30 -4.85
N LEU A 253 4.06 -36.28 -5.93
CA LEU A 253 3.92 -35.28 -6.99
C LEU A 253 2.54 -35.37 -7.68
N LEU A 254 2.06 -36.59 -7.93
CA LEU A 254 0.77 -36.82 -8.60
C LEU A 254 -0.44 -36.67 -7.65
N ASN A 255 -0.26 -36.86 -6.33
CA ASN A 255 -1.30 -36.70 -5.32
C ASN A 255 -1.52 -35.22 -4.93
N CYS A 256 -1.50 -34.33 -5.93
CA CYS A 256 -1.81 -32.92 -5.74
C CYS A 256 -3.33 -32.73 -5.71
N ASN A 257 -3.82 -31.95 -4.76
CA ASN A 257 -5.23 -31.56 -4.76
C ASN A 257 -5.42 -30.31 -5.62
N LEU A 258 -5.78 -30.54 -6.89
CA LEU A 258 -6.05 -29.45 -7.84
C LEU A 258 -7.14 -28.50 -7.33
N LEU A 259 -8.16 -28.96 -6.58
CA LEU A 259 -9.22 -28.09 -6.05
C LEU A 259 -8.71 -27.00 -5.09
N THR A 260 -7.62 -27.26 -4.37
CA THR A 260 -7.12 -26.37 -3.31
C THR A 260 -6.01 -25.44 -3.78
N GLU A 261 -5.60 -25.53 -5.05
CA GLU A 261 -4.61 -24.61 -5.58
C GLU A 261 -5.18 -23.18 -5.69
N VAL A 262 -4.33 -22.19 -5.42
CA VAL A 262 -4.70 -20.78 -5.60
C VAL A 262 -4.54 -20.46 -7.07
N TYR A 263 -5.67 -20.27 -7.73
CA TYR A 263 -5.71 -19.92 -9.14
C TYR A 263 -5.67 -18.39 -9.38
N PHE A 264 -5.67 -17.99 -10.65
CA PHE A 264 -5.54 -16.61 -11.08
C PHE A 264 -6.73 -15.76 -10.65
N GLU A 265 -7.95 -16.29 -10.62
CA GLU A 265 -9.12 -15.54 -10.18
C GLU A 265 -8.99 -15.14 -8.71
N LYS A 266 -8.67 -16.11 -7.84
CA LYS A 266 -8.46 -15.83 -6.42
C LYS A 266 -7.33 -14.81 -6.22
N SER A 267 -6.23 -14.96 -6.94
CA SER A 267 -5.10 -14.00 -6.91
C SER A 267 -5.52 -12.61 -7.38
N PHE A 268 -6.34 -12.53 -8.42
CA PHE A 268 -6.89 -11.27 -8.93
C PHE A 268 -7.80 -10.61 -7.88
N ARG A 269 -8.68 -11.38 -7.23
CA ARG A 269 -9.58 -10.86 -6.19
C ARG A 269 -8.80 -10.28 -5.02
N GLU A 270 -7.83 -11.04 -4.50
CA GLU A 270 -6.99 -10.60 -3.38
C GLU A 270 -6.24 -9.30 -3.70
N GLN A 271 -5.70 -9.16 -4.92
CA GLN A 271 -5.02 -7.93 -5.35
C GLN A 271 -5.98 -6.77 -5.59
N SER A 272 -7.13 -7.03 -6.21
CA SER A 272 -8.07 -5.98 -6.63
C SER A 272 -8.93 -5.47 -5.48
N GLU A 273 -9.23 -6.29 -4.48
CA GLU A 273 -10.06 -5.92 -3.34
C GLU A 273 -9.42 -4.84 -2.47
N GLU A 274 -8.10 -4.93 -2.25
CA GLU A 274 -7.36 -3.95 -1.45
C GLU A 274 -6.99 -2.70 -2.24
N GLU A 275 -6.66 -2.84 -3.53
CA GLU A 275 -6.03 -1.76 -4.30
C GLU A 275 -6.98 -1.03 -5.26
N ASN A 276 -8.13 -1.62 -5.63
CA ASN A 276 -8.94 -1.12 -6.73
C ASN A 276 -10.38 -0.80 -6.31
N ILE A 277 -10.67 0.50 -6.22
CA ILE A 277 -11.99 1.01 -5.84
C ILE A 277 -13.10 0.69 -6.86
N ILE A 278 -12.78 0.57 -8.14
CA ILE A 278 -13.77 0.18 -9.15
C ILE A 278 -14.20 -1.27 -8.91
N TYR A 279 -13.24 -2.17 -8.64
CA TYR A 279 -13.53 -3.56 -8.32
C TYR A 279 -14.27 -3.68 -6.99
N SER A 280 -13.75 -3.10 -5.90
CA SER A 280 -14.33 -3.26 -4.56
C SER A 280 -15.74 -2.65 -4.44
N SER A 281 -16.06 -1.61 -5.20
CA SER A 281 -17.43 -1.08 -5.28
C SER A 281 -18.39 -1.92 -6.12
N ASN A 282 -17.89 -2.85 -6.94
CA ASN A 282 -18.67 -3.64 -7.90
C ASN A 282 -18.46 -5.14 -7.78
N GLN A 283 -18.04 -5.65 -6.61
CA GLN A 283 -17.67 -7.06 -6.42
C GLN A 283 -18.76 -8.04 -6.86
N ASP A 284 -20.02 -7.68 -6.69
CA ASP A 284 -21.18 -8.49 -7.08
C ASP A 284 -21.33 -8.68 -8.60
N PHE A 285 -20.68 -7.83 -9.41
CA PHE A 285 -20.62 -7.99 -10.86
C PHE A 285 -19.56 -9.01 -11.31
N PHE A 286 -18.51 -9.23 -10.51
CA PHE A 286 -17.40 -10.11 -10.87
C PHE A 286 -17.71 -11.56 -10.47
N CYS A 287 -18.45 -12.24 -11.34
CA CYS A 287 -18.85 -13.64 -11.21
C CYS A 287 -18.47 -14.48 -12.43
N GLN A 288 -18.58 -15.81 -12.32
CA GLN A 288 -18.22 -16.76 -13.39
C GLN A 288 -18.96 -16.50 -14.71
N ASP A 289 -20.23 -16.09 -14.63
CA ASP A 289 -21.07 -15.80 -15.81
C ASP A 289 -20.54 -14.67 -16.69
N LEU A 290 -19.56 -13.88 -16.21
CA LEU A 290 -18.98 -12.76 -16.95
C LEU A 290 -18.14 -13.21 -18.15
N ILE A 291 -17.70 -14.48 -18.18
CA ILE A 291 -16.88 -15.03 -19.25
C ILE A 291 -17.55 -14.90 -20.63
N ASP A 292 -18.87 -15.08 -20.70
CA ASP A 292 -19.65 -15.06 -21.94
C ASP A 292 -20.35 -13.73 -22.22
N LYS A 293 -20.19 -12.73 -21.34
CA LYS A 293 -20.82 -11.42 -21.53
C LYS A 293 -20.01 -10.55 -22.49
N ASP A 294 -20.72 -9.88 -23.39
CA ASP A 294 -20.15 -8.93 -24.32
C ASP A 294 -19.94 -7.55 -23.69
N GLU A 295 -19.28 -6.66 -24.43
CA GLU A 295 -18.95 -5.31 -23.96
C GLU A 295 -20.21 -4.45 -23.74
N GLU A 296 -21.29 -4.68 -24.49
CA GLU A 296 -22.53 -3.92 -24.36
C GLU A 296 -23.25 -4.26 -23.05
N PHE A 297 -23.32 -5.54 -22.66
CA PHE A 297 -23.82 -5.96 -21.36
C PHE A 297 -23.02 -5.31 -20.22
N ILE A 298 -21.69 -5.31 -20.33
CA ILE A 298 -20.79 -4.72 -19.32
C ILE A 298 -21.03 -3.20 -19.22
N LYS A 299 -21.22 -2.53 -20.36
CA LYS A 299 -21.51 -1.10 -20.45
C LYS A 299 -22.87 -0.75 -19.86
N GLU A 300 -23.90 -1.55 -20.16
CA GLU A 300 -25.25 -1.37 -19.62
C GLU A 300 -25.25 -1.45 -18.09
N TYR A 301 -24.56 -2.45 -17.51
CA TYR A 301 -24.38 -2.55 -16.06
C TYR A 301 -23.70 -1.30 -15.49
N TRP A 302 -22.61 -0.84 -16.11
CA TRP A 302 -21.86 0.33 -15.64
C TRP A 302 -22.73 1.58 -15.60
N ILE A 303 -23.50 1.83 -16.66
CA ILE A 303 -24.39 2.98 -16.77
C ILE A 303 -25.52 2.93 -15.74
N LYS A 304 -26.13 1.76 -15.54
CA LYS A 304 -27.32 1.62 -14.69
C LYS A 304 -27.00 1.56 -13.20
N ILE A 305 -25.90 0.91 -12.83
CA ILE A 305 -25.61 0.55 -11.43
C ILE A 305 -24.16 0.82 -11.09
N GLY A 306 -23.22 0.35 -11.93
CA GLY A 306 -21.82 0.25 -11.52
C GLY A 306 -21.16 1.59 -11.23
N TYR A 307 -21.47 2.61 -12.02
CA TYR A 307 -20.91 3.95 -11.82
C TYR A 307 -21.44 4.62 -10.55
N GLN A 308 -22.73 4.43 -10.23
CA GLN A 308 -23.30 4.96 -8.99
C GLN A 308 -22.61 4.35 -7.76
N LYS A 309 -22.38 3.03 -7.76
CA LYS A 309 -21.66 2.36 -6.68
C LYS A 309 -20.23 2.89 -6.52
N TYR A 310 -19.53 3.10 -7.64
CA TYR A 310 -18.19 3.68 -7.65
C TYR A 310 -18.16 5.10 -7.06
N CYS A 311 -19.03 6.02 -7.53
CA CYS A 311 -19.12 7.37 -7.00
C CYS A 311 -19.56 7.40 -5.53
N SER A 312 -20.51 6.55 -5.14
CA SER A 312 -20.97 6.41 -3.76
C SER A 312 -19.88 5.87 -2.84
N LYS A 313 -18.97 5.02 -3.33
CA LYS A 313 -17.83 4.56 -2.53
C LYS A 313 -16.80 5.68 -2.36
N LEU A 314 -16.52 6.39 -3.44
CA LEU A 314 -15.58 7.52 -3.44
C LEU A 314 -16.03 8.70 -2.58
N SER A 315 -17.34 8.94 -2.41
CA SER A 315 -17.85 10.00 -1.54
C SER A 315 -17.61 9.74 -0.04
N GLN A 316 -17.33 8.50 0.37
CA GLN A 316 -17.13 8.13 1.76
C GLN A 316 -15.77 8.61 2.27
N ALA A 317 -15.75 9.28 3.43
CA ALA A 317 -14.51 9.64 4.11
C ALA A 317 -13.69 8.38 4.47
N GLY A 318 -12.36 8.50 4.45
CA GLY A 318 -11.45 7.36 4.69
C GLY A 318 -11.33 6.39 3.52
N THR A 319 -11.88 6.75 2.35
CA THR A 319 -11.65 6.00 1.12
C THR A 319 -10.47 6.62 0.37
N LYS A 320 -9.43 5.82 0.11
CA LYS A 320 -8.26 6.31 -0.63
C LYS A 320 -8.61 6.57 -2.10
N MET A 321 -8.05 7.63 -2.66
CA MET A 321 -8.29 8.06 -4.04
C MET A 321 -6.98 8.26 -4.77
N ASN A 322 -6.99 8.01 -6.08
CA ASN A 322 -5.91 8.36 -6.98
C ASN A 322 -6.36 9.44 -7.95
N TYR A 323 -5.42 9.99 -8.73
CA TYR A 323 -5.74 11.09 -9.63
C TYR A 323 -6.73 10.72 -10.75
N ALA A 324 -6.79 9.45 -11.15
CA ALA A 324 -7.75 9.03 -12.17
C ALA A 324 -9.20 9.08 -11.68
N ASP A 325 -9.42 9.08 -10.36
CA ASP A 325 -10.77 9.15 -9.77
C ASP A 325 -11.40 10.55 -9.88
N PHE A 326 -10.58 11.61 -9.99
CA PHE A 326 -11.06 12.98 -10.10
C PHE A 326 -10.68 13.67 -11.41
N ASP A 327 -9.69 13.18 -12.17
CA ASP A 327 -9.18 13.80 -13.41
C ASP A 327 -10.30 14.24 -14.36
N SER A 328 -11.19 13.30 -14.69
CA SER A 328 -12.27 13.54 -15.63
C SER A 328 -13.36 14.50 -15.14
N GLY A 329 -13.39 14.84 -13.86
CA GLY A 329 -14.36 15.76 -13.25
C GLY A 329 -13.81 17.14 -12.91
N MET A 330 -12.51 17.37 -13.11
CA MET A 330 -11.89 18.66 -12.82
C MET A 330 -12.24 19.68 -13.91
N GLU A 331 -12.91 20.76 -13.50
CA GLU A 331 -13.26 21.86 -14.43
C GLU A 331 -12.15 22.91 -14.54
N ILE A 332 -11.31 23.02 -13.51
CA ILE A 332 -10.20 23.99 -13.46
C ILE A 332 -8.92 23.41 -14.10
N PRO A 333 -8.12 24.23 -14.81
CA PRO A 333 -6.81 23.81 -15.30
C PRO A 333 -5.89 23.38 -14.15
N TYR A 334 -5.44 22.14 -14.17
CA TYR A 334 -4.58 21.63 -13.11
C TYR A 334 -3.45 20.75 -13.66
N ALA A 335 -2.43 20.56 -12.83
CA ALA A 335 -1.32 19.66 -13.10
C ALA A 335 -0.88 18.94 -11.82
N ILE A 336 -0.45 17.69 -11.99
CA ILE A 336 0.17 16.88 -10.95
C ILE A 336 1.57 16.51 -11.44
N TYR A 337 2.57 16.80 -10.62
CA TYR A 337 3.97 16.49 -10.89
C TYR A 337 4.47 15.38 -9.98
N SER A 338 5.39 14.57 -10.47
CA SER A 338 6.13 13.62 -9.65
C SER A 338 7.04 14.39 -8.69
N ARG A 339 6.92 14.10 -7.40
CA ARG A 339 7.80 14.71 -6.38
C ARG A 339 9.25 14.28 -6.53
N LEU A 340 9.49 13.11 -7.12
CA LEU A 340 10.83 12.53 -7.25
C LEU A 340 11.70 13.27 -8.26
N ASP A 341 11.14 13.59 -9.43
CA ASP A 341 11.89 14.09 -10.58
C ASP A 341 11.27 15.32 -11.25
N GLY A 342 10.09 15.77 -10.81
CA GLY A 342 9.37 16.90 -11.40
C GLY A 342 8.69 16.59 -12.73
N SER A 343 8.68 15.33 -13.17
CA SER A 343 7.99 14.91 -14.39
C SER A 343 6.47 15.12 -14.27
N ASN A 344 5.79 15.28 -15.41
CA ASN A 344 4.34 15.40 -15.43
C ASN A 344 3.72 14.02 -15.19
N VAL A 345 2.83 13.93 -14.19
CA VAL A 345 1.99 12.75 -13.95
C VAL A 345 0.63 12.96 -14.61
N VAL A 346 0.06 14.16 -14.43
CA VAL A 346 -1.11 14.65 -15.13
C VAL A 346 -0.87 16.11 -15.49
N CYS A 347 -1.21 16.52 -16.71
CA CYS A 347 -1.12 17.91 -17.12
C CYS A 347 -2.17 18.16 -18.20
N ASP A 348 -3.24 18.83 -17.81
CA ASP A 348 -4.42 18.97 -18.67
C ASP A 348 -4.32 20.14 -19.64
N ARG A 349 -3.49 21.15 -19.32
CA ARG A 349 -3.34 22.38 -20.12
C ARG A 349 -1.94 22.98 -19.97
N GLU A 350 -1.56 23.81 -20.93
CA GLU A 350 -0.26 24.50 -20.96
C GLU A 350 -0.02 25.43 -19.76
N ASN A 351 -1.09 25.96 -19.14
CA ASN A 351 -1.02 26.89 -18.02
C ASN A 351 -1.93 26.40 -16.87
N PRO A 352 -1.48 25.45 -16.05
CA PRO A 352 -2.24 25.00 -14.88
C PRO A 352 -2.33 26.13 -13.84
N ILE A 353 -3.49 26.28 -13.21
CA ILE A 353 -3.69 27.24 -12.10
C ILE A 353 -3.69 26.55 -10.74
N PHE A 354 -4.00 25.26 -10.72
CA PHE A 354 -3.93 24.39 -9.55
C PHE A 354 -2.85 23.34 -9.77
N GLU A 355 -1.73 23.48 -9.06
CA GLU A 355 -0.56 22.63 -9.24
C GLU A 355 -0.29 21.81 -7.98
N LEU A 356 -0.12 20.51 -8.16
CA LEU A 356 0.19 19.56 -7.10
C LEU A 356 1.48 18.82 -7.40
N ALA A 357 2.19 18.39 -6.35
CA ALA A 357 3.16 17.32 -6.45
C ALA A 357 2.63 16.08 -5.74
N ILE A 358 2.94 14.90 -6.28
CA ILE A 358 2.56 13.62 -5.69
C ILE A 358 3.79 12.76 -5.44
N ASP A 359 3.80 12.12 -4.28
CA ASP A 359 4.61 10.93 -4.06
C ASP A 359 3.73 9.72 -4.41
N ALA A 360 4.00 9.10 -5.56
CA ALA A 360 3.18 8.01 -6.07
C ALA A 360 3.14 6.81 -5.13
N GLY A 361 4.19 6.57 -4.33
CA GLY A 361 4.24 5.47 -3.36
C GLY A 361 3.35 5.74 -2.15
N ALA A 362 3.29 6.99 -1.68
CA ALA A 362 2.43 7.38 -0.56
C ALA A 362 0.98 7.68 -0.99
N ALA A 363 0.77 8.02 -2.26
CA ALA A 363 -0.43 8.68 -2.79
C ALA A 363 -0.81 9.93 -1.99
N HIS A 364 0.20 10.72 -1.66
CA HIS A 364 0.09 11.95 -0.88
C HIS A 364 0.36 13.17 -1.74
N TYR A 365 -0.36 14.27 -1.50
CA TYR A 365 -0.29 15.47 -2.33
C TYR A 365 0.34 16.64 -1.57
N TRP A 366 1.19 17.38 -2.27
CA TRP A 366 1.73 18.67 -1.85
C TRP A 366 1.16 19.75 -2.76
N LEU A 367 0.67 20.83 -2.17
CA LEU A 367 0.16 21.99 -2.91
C LEU A 367 1.30 22.94 -3.28
N LEU A 368 1.47 23.23 -4.56
CA LEU A 368 2.43 24.24 -5.01
C LEU A 368 1.82 25.62 -4.83
N ALA A 369 2.46 26.46 -4.02
CA ALA A 369 1.99 27.81 -3.78
C ALA A 369 2.06 28.67 -5.05
N THR A 370 1.07 29.55 -5.22
CA THR A 370 1.14 30.68 -6.15
C THR A 370 1.71 31.90 -5.42
N HIS A 371 2.01 32.98 -6.15
CA HIS A 371 2.36 34.25 -5.52
C HIS A 371 1.24 34.75 -4.59
N LYS A 372 -0.04 34.49 -4.92
CA LYS A 372 -1.19 34.94 -4.13
C LYS A 372 -1.40 34.10 -2.87
N SER A 373 -1.17 32.79 -2.96
CA SER A 373 -1.47 31.87 -1.85
C SER A 373 -0.29 31.64 -0.91
N SER A 374 0.92 32.10 -1.25
CA SER A 374 2.16 31.77 -0.53
C SER A 374 2.11 32.10 0.96
N GLU A 375 1.69 33.32 1.32
CA GLU A 375 1.58 33.79 2.71
C GLU A 375 0.57 32.94 3.50
N LEU A 376 -0.67 32.86 3.01
CA LEU A 376 -1.73 32.09 3.67
C LEU A 376 -1.34 30.62 3.88
N LEU A 377 -0.65 30.00 2.90
CA LEU A 377 -0.20 28.62 3.01
C LEU A 377 0.93 28.41 4.03
N GLN A 378 1.74 29.43 4.34
CA GLN A 378 2.69 29.33 5.45
C GLN A 378 1.97 29.24 6.80
N HIS A 379 0.88 30.00 6.98
CA HIS A 379 0.04 29.87 8.19
C HIS A 379 -0.59 28.48 8.30
N TYR A 380 -1.07 27.93 7.18
CA TYR A 380 -1.55 26.54 7.16
C TYR A 380 -0.44 25.56 7.58
N LYS A 381 0.76 25.70 7.00
CA LYS A 381 1.90 24.83 7.32
C LYS A 381 2.23 24.83 8.81
N SER A 382 2.32 26.01 9.44
CA SER A 382 2.58 26.11 10.88
C SER A 382 1.46 25.48 11.73
N GLN A 383 0.20 25.65 11.33
CA GLN A 383 -0.93 24.99 12.02
C GLN A 383 -0.88 23.46 11.85
N HIS A 384 -0.60 22.97 10.63
CA HIS A 384 -0.46 21.54 10.35
C HIS A 384 0.67 20.89 11.15
N GLU A 385 1.82 21.56 11.28
CA GLU A 385 2.95 21.10 12.11
C GLU A 385 2.55 21.01 13.60
N SER A 386 1.82 22.02 14.10
CA SER A 386 1.28 22.01 15.47
C SER A 386 0.31 20.84 15.71
N TYR A 387 -0.62 20.62 14.78
CA TYR A 387 -1.55 19.49 14.80
C TYR A 387 -0.84 18.15 14.77
N THR A 388 0.19 18.00 13.93
CA THR A 388 1.01 16.77 13.85
C THR A 388 1.69 16.50 15.18
N LYS A 389 2.34 17.51 15.78
CA LYS A 389 2.97 17.39 17.09
C LYS A 389 1.98 17.02 18.20
N ASN A 390 0.78 17.61 18.17
CA ASN A 390 -0.27 17.32 19.15
C ASN A 390 -0.85 15.92 18.97
N ARG A 391 -1.01 15.45 17.73
CA ARG A 391 -1.40 14.06 17.42
C ARG A 391 -0.38 13.08 17.97
N ASP A 392 0.91 13.33 17.76
CA ASP A 392 1.96 12.41 18.20
C ASP A 392 2.05 12.35 19.75
N LYS A 393 1.82 13.48 20.42
CA LYS A 393 1.62 13.51 21.89
C LYS A 393 0.40 12.70 22.33
N TRP A 394 -0.73 12.85 21.64
CA TRP A 394 -1.93 12.08 21.93
C TRP A 394 -1.68 10.57 21.77
N LEU A 395 -1.03 10.16 20.67
CA LEU A 395 -0.71 8.76 20.37
C LEU A 395 0.29 8.14 21.36
N SER A 396 1.18 8.95 21.95
CA SER A 396 2.09 8.51 23.02
C SER A 396 1.44 8.45 24.41
N GLY A 397 0.12 8.67 24.51
CA GLY A 397 -0.63 8.61 25.76
C GLY A 397 -0.53 9.85 26.64
N GLN A 398 0.15 10.92 26.17
CA GLN A 398 0.23 12.19 26.89
C GLN A 398 -1.08 12.97 26.72
N LYS A 399 -2.08 12.66 27.55
CA LYS A 399 -3.36 13.38 27.55
C LYS A 399 -3.17 14.79 28.11
N GLY A 400 -3.51 15.80 27.30
CA GLY A 400 -3.48 17.20 27.69
C GLY A 400 -4.53 18.02 26.95
N LEU A 401 -4.71 19.27 27.36
CA LEU A 401 -5.48 20.25 26.59
C LEU A 401 -4.63 20.70 25.40
N TYR A 402 -5.10 20.44 24.18
CA TYR A 402 -4.47 20.93 22.95
C TYR A 402 -5.24 22.18 22.48
N GLU A 403 -5.03 23.30 23.19
CA GLU A 403 -5.83 24.52 23.05
C GLU A 403 -5.88 25.10 21.62
N ASP A 404 -4.85 24.78 20.83
CA ASP A 404 -4.65 25.21 19.43
C ASP A 404 -4.94 24.11 18.39
N SER A 405 -5.48 22.96 18.81
CA SER A 405 -5.84 21.87 17.90
C SER A 405 -7.26 21.38 18.17
N PHE A 406 -8.23 22.22 17.80
CA PHE A 406 -9.64 22.02 18.14
C PHE A 406 -10.23 20.70 17.59
N LEU A 407 -9.85 20.33 16.36
CA LEU A 407 -10.33 19.15 15.65
C LEU A 407 -9.30 18.00 15.66
N LEU A 408 -8.50 17.87 16.73
CA LEU A 408 -7.40 16.90 16.79
C LEU A 408 -7.85 15.45 16.54
N GLU A 409 -8.99 15.05 17.08
CA GLU A 409 -9.55 13.70 16.96
C GLU A 409 -9.85 13.32 15.50
N ALA A 410 -10.15 14.31 14.65
CA ALA A 410 -10.40 14.09 13.23
C ALA A 410 -9.16 13.61 12.46
N ILE A 411 -7.96 13.85 12.99
CA ILE A 411 -6.68 13.45 12.38
C ILE A 411 -6.04 12.24 13.08
N ILE A 412 -6.70 11.68 14.11
CA ILE A 412 -6.27 10.44 14.74
C ILE A 412 -6.78 9.25 13.91
N PRO A 413 -5.95 8.25 13.60
CA PRO A 413 -6.41 7.05 12.92
C PRO A 413 -7.54 6.36 13.70
N ALA A 414 -8.55 5.84 12.99
CA ALA A 414 -9.74 5.24 13.62
C ALA A 414 -9.41 4.13 14.63
N TYR A 415 -8.39 3.31 14.34
CA TYR A 415 -7.95 2.24 15.24
C TYR A 415 -7.35 2.76 16.55
N ASN A 416 -6.71 3.94 16.54
CA ASN A 416 -6.18 4.58 17.74
C ASN A 416 -7.27 5.32 18.51
N LEU A 417 -8.17 6.00 17.79
CA LEU A 417 -9.25 6.78 18.38
C LEU A 417 -10.30 5.89 19.06
N GLY A 418 -10.52 4.68 18.53
CA GLY A 418 -11.60 3.79 18.97
C GLY A 418 -12.99 4.26 18.51
N ALA A 419 -13.04 5.24 17.61
CA ALA A 419 -14.26 5.81 17.05
C ALA A 419 -14.03 6.29 15.61
N ASN A 420 -15.10 6.63 14.89
CA ASN A 420 -15.03 7.21 13.55
C ASN A 420 -14.48 8.66 13.64
N PRO A 421 -13.31 8.98 13.04
CA PRO A 421 -12.75 10.33 13.10
C PRO A 421 -13.63 11.39 12.42
N LEU A 422 -14.42 11.02 11.40
CA LEU A 422 -15.40 11.92 10.80
C LEU A 422 -16.50 12.28 11.79
N GLN A 423 -17.04 11.31 12.53
CA GLN A 423 -18.04 11.58 13.57
C GLN A 423 -17.47 12.51 14.66
N ALA A 424 -16.22 12.28 15.06
CA ALA A 424 -15.54 13.14 16.05
C ALA A 424 -15.38 14.58 15.54
N LEU A 425 -15.07 14.76 14.24
CA LEU A 425 -15.07 16.08 13.60
C LEU A 425 -16.46 16.72 13.70
N VAL A 426 -17.50 16.03 13.24
CA VAL A 426 -18.87 16.56 13.16
C VAL A 426 -19.39 17.00 14.53
N GLN A 427 -19.16 16.19 15.57
CA GLN A 427 -19.57 16.51 16.95
C GLN A 427 -18.91 17.79 17.49
N LYS A 428 -17.70 18.13 17.02
CA LYS A 428 -16.96 19.32 17.46
C LYS A 428 -17.25 20.56 16.62
N VAL A 429 -17.82 20.43 15.43
CA VAL A 429 -18.09 21.57 14.55
C VAL A 429 -18.96 22.65 15.20
N PRO A 430 -20.05 22.37 15.94
CA PRO A 430 -20.85 23.42 16.58
C PRO A 430 -20.03 24.35 17.49
N ALA A 431 -19.24 23.78 18.40
CA ALA A 431 -18.39 24.54 19.30
C ALA A 431 -17.24 25.27 18.56
N PHE A 432 -16.74 24.69 17.48
CA PHE A 432 -15.76 25.35 16.60
C PHE A 432 -16.37 26.61 15.96
N LEU A 433 -17.58 26.51 15.42
CA LEU A 433 -18.27 27.61 14.76
C LEU A 433 -18.58 28.75 15.75
N GLU A 434 -19.01 28.44 16.97
CA GLU A 434 -19.17 29.45 18.02
C GLU A 434 -17.87 30.23 18.26
N ARG A 435 -16.74 29.51 18.43
CA ARG A 435 -15.42 30.14 18.65
C ARG A 435 -14.94 30.95 17.46
N LEU A 436 -15.22 30.49 16.23
CA LEU A 436 -14.91 31.18 14.99
C LEU A 436 -15.64 32.53 14.92
N LEU A 437 -16.89 32.58 15.38
CA LEU A 437 -17.73 33.78 15.38
C LEU A 437 -17.44 34.74 16.53
N SER A 438 -17.29 34.26 17.78
CA SER A 438 -17.10 35.13 18.95
C SER A 438 -15.85 36.03 18.85
N LYS A 439 -14.77 35.52 18.25
CA LYS A 439 -13.52 36.28 18.11
C LYS A 439 -13.61 37.41 17.08
N LYS A 440 -14.60 37.41 16.20
CA LYS A 440 -14.85 38.50 15.25
C LYS A 440 -15.46 39.71 15.95
N GLU A 441 -16.34 39.46 16.92
CA GLU A 441 -16.95 40.52 17.74
C GLU A 441 -15.91 41.22 18.61
N GLU A 442 -14.94 40.49 19.17
CA GLU A 442 -13.81 41.08 19.92
C GLU A 442 -12.91 41.96 19.04
N GLN A 443 -12.65 41.56 17.79
CA GLN A 443 -11.85 42.37 16.86
C GLN A 443 -12.59 43.63 16.39
N HIS A 444 -13.88 43.53 16.08
CA HIS A 444 -14.69 44.71 15.74
C HIS A 444 -14.89 45.64 16.94
N ALA A 445 -14.94 45.12 18.17
CA ALA A 445 -15.00 45.93 19.38
C ALA A 445 -13.68 46.69 19.65
N LEU A 446 -12.52 46.08 19.38
CA LEU A 446 -11.22 46.76 19.49
C LEU A 446 -11.02 47.83 18.40
N GLU A 447 -11.45 47.57 17.16
CA GLU A 447 -11.35 48.54 16.05
C GLU A 447 -12.38 49.68 16.17
N GLY A 448 -13.54 49.44 16.79
CA GLY A 448 -14.55 50.46 17.06
C GLY A 448 -14.20 51.42 18.20
N THR A 449 -13.21 51.09 19.04
CA THR A 449 -12.85 51.90 20.22
C THR A 449 -11.75 52.95 19.92
N THR A 450 -11.07 52.87 18.76
CA THR A 450 -9.95 53.76 18.40
C THR A 450 -10.31 54.98 17.54
N VAL A 451 -11.59 55.24 17.23
CA VAL A 451 -11.99 56.33 16.31
C VAL A 451 -12.69 57.52 16.99
N ASN A 452 -12.95 57.51 18.30
CA ASN A 452 -13.60 58.65 18.98
C ASN A 452 -12.71 59.34 20.04
N ALA A 453 -11.50 59.74 19.65
CA ALA A 453 -10.67 60.63 20.47
C ALA A 453 -10.00 61.73 19.63
N GLN A 454 -10.74 62.37 18.72
CA GLN A 454 -10.36 63.66 18.14
C GLN A 454 -11.55 64.30 17.44
N GLU A 455 -12.35 65.04 18.20
CA GLU A 455 -13.03 66.29 17.80
C GLU A 455 -14.11 66.61 18.82
N THR A 456 -13.85 67.61 19.67
CA THR A 456 -14.75 68.75 19.92
C THR A 456 -14.16 69.60 21.04
N GLY A 457 -13.67 70.77 20.64
CA GLY A 457 -13.33 71.84 21.56
C GLY A 457 -14.58 72.55 22.08
N ASN A 458 -14.47 73.03 23.31
CA ASN A 458 -15.15 74.16 23.91
C ASN A 458 -16.68 74.24 23.83
N THR A 459 -17.34 74.01 24.97
CA THR A 459 -18.00 75.09 25.73
C THR A 459 -18.51 74.60 27.10
N LEU A 460 -18.04 75.27 28.16
CA LEU A 460 -18.71 75.40 29.47
C LEU A 460 -20.09 76.09 29.28
N PRO A 461 -21.10 75.90 30.16
CA PRO A 461 -20.92 76.25 31.57
C PRO A 461 -21.80 75.55 32.65
N VAL A 462 -21.42 75.86 33.89
CA VAL A 462 -22.16 75.83 35.17
C VAL A 462 -22.55 74.47 35.75
N ALA A 463 -21.74 74.03 36.70
CA ALA A 463 -22.15 73.17 37.79
C ALA A 463 -22.81 74.00 38.91
N SER A 464 -23.87 73.47 39.51
CA SER A 464 -24.22 73.73 40.91
C SER A 464 -24.13 72.41 41.67
N ASP A 465 -23.31 72.44 42.71
CA ASP A 465 -23.08 71.40 43.71
C ASP A 465 -24.37 70.84 44.34
N VAL A 466 -24.32 69.59 44.81
CA VAL A 466 -24.28 69.26 46.26
C VAL A 466 -24.33 67.73 46.48
N ALA A 467 -23.50 67.30 47.44
CA ALA A 467 -23.42 66.02 48.19
C ALA A 467 -22.69 64.85 47.49
N ALA A 468 -21.42 64.54 47.81
CA ALA A 468 -20.89 63.93 49.05
C ALA A 468 -21.65 62.62 49.38
N GLN A 469 -21.03 61.46 49.62
CA GLN A 469 -19.82 61.23 50.40
C GLN A 469 -19.36 59.75 50.25
N GLU A 470 -18.03 59.58 50.24
CA GLU A 470 -17.20 58.43 50.69
C GLU A 470 -17.44 56.99 50.17
N LEU A 471 -16.50 56.41 49.42
CA LEU A 471 -15.19 55.84 49.79
C LEU A 471 -15.23 54.42 50.40
N ARG A 472 -14.59 53.52 49.64
CA ARG A 472 -13.67 52.44 50.06
C ARG A 472 -14.22 51.12 50.59
N SER A 473 -14.16 50.13 49.68
CA SER A 473 -13.33 48.91 49.75
C SER A 473 -13.41 48.01 50.99
N SER A 474 -13.73 46.73 50.78
CA SER A 474 -12.94 45.56 51.21
C SER A 474 -13.74 44.27 50.97
N THR A 475 -13.26 43.25 50.26
CA THR A 475 -12.27 42.21 50.62
C THR A 475 -12.91 40.93 51.18
N MET A 476 -12.56 39.82 50.50
CA MET A 476 -12.45 38.42 50.93
C MET A 476 -13.61 37.67 51.59
N ARG A 477 -14.00 36.61 50.87
CA ARG A 477 -14.55 35.36 51.40
C ARG A 477 -13.48 34.60 52.21
N LYS A 478 -13.88 34.09 53.37
CA LYS A 478 -13.28 32.94 54.06
C LYS A 478 -14.38 31.96 54.48
N THR A 479 -14.21 30.73 54.03
CA THR A 479 -14.37 29.43 54.73
C THR A 479 -15.21 29.35 56.01
N ASP A 480 -16.16 28.41 55.98
CA ASP A 480 -16.31 27.24 56.86
C ASP A 480 -17.76 26.99 57.28
N SER A 481 -18.25 25.78 57.03
CA SER A 481 -19.21 25.10 57.90
C SER A 481 -19.18 23.59 57.64
N THR A 482 -18.92 22.91 58.75
CA THR A 482 -18.90 21.48 59.02
C THR A 482 -20.30 20.93 59.32
N GLU A 483 -20.45 19.62 59.11
CA GLU A 483 -21.35 18.66 59.81
C GLU A 483 -22.88 18.81 59.61
N ALA A 484 -23.71 17.77 59.53
CA ALA A 484 -23.57 16.31 59.52
C ALA A 484 -24.95 15.68 59.19
N VAL A 485 -24.96 14.34 59.09
CA VAL A 485 -26.05 13.38 59.41
C VAL A 485 -26.69 12.61 58.22
N ALA A 486 -26.23 11.34 58.10
CA ALA A 486 -26.97 10.07 57.95
C ALA A 486 -27.93 9.88 56.77
N SER A 487 -28.20 8.69 56.23
CA SER A 487 -27.69 7.31 56.26
C SER A 487 -28.67 6.57 55.34
N ILE A 488 -28.22 5.58 54.56
CA ILE A 488 -28.92 4.29 54.33
C ILE A 488 -27.93 3.35 53.61
N ARG A 489 -27.75 2.19 54.25
CA ARG A 489 -27.05 0.98 53.79
C ARG A 489 -27.98 0.12 52.93
N GLU A 490 -27.40 -0.62 51.98
CA GLU A 490 -27.41 -2.10 51.89
C GLU A 490 -26.67 -2.52 50.60
N ASN A 491 -25.46 -3.07 50.72
CA ASN A 491 -25.10 -4.50 50.74
C ASN A 491 -25.02 -5.16 49.35
N SER A 492 -23.79 -5.46 48.90
CA SER A 492 -23.32 -6.86 48.76
C SER A 492 -21.83 -6.95 48.41
N ASN A 493 -21.12 -7.67 49.30
CA ASN A 493 -19.92 -8.51 49.17
C ASN A 493 -19.53 -8.92 47.73
N ASN A 494 -18.27 -9.11 47.35
CA ASN A 494 -17.25 -9.95 48.01
C ASN A 494 -15.89 -9.74 47.31
N GLY A 495 -14.78 -9.92 48.05
CA GLY A 495 -13.49 -10.31 47.47
C GLY A 495 -12.30 -9.40 47.74
N GLN A 496 -11.82 -9.36 48.99
CA GLN A 496 -10.56 -8.75 49.39
C GLN A 496 -9.52 -9.86 49.67
N TYR A 497 -8.34 -9.77 49.07
CA TYR A 497 -7.12 -10.41 49.56
C TYR A 497 -6.01 -9.36 49.59
N ASP A 498 -5.44 -9.17 50.78
CA ASP A 498 -4.31 -8.29 51.09
C ASP A 498 -3.02 -9.13 51.12
N PRO A 499 -1.84 -8.57 50.77
CA PRO A 499 -0.61 -9.30 50.51
C PRO A 499 0.34 -9.26 51.69
N LEU A 500 0.91 -10.40 52.09
CA LEU A 500 2.15 -10.44 52.87
C LEU A 500 3.00 -11.69 52.57
N LEU A 501 4.23 -11.41 52.12
CA LEU A 501 5.50 -11.95 52.62
C LEU A 501 6.07 -13.31 52.09
N PHE A 502 7.20 -13.14 51.36
CA PHE A 502 8.39 -14.00 51.16
C PHE A 502 8.30 -15.26 50.26
N PRO A 503 9.43 -15.75 49.69
CA PRO A 503 10.69 -15.11 49.29
C PRO A 503 11.07 -15.38 47.80
N ASP A 504 12.15 -14.74 47.33
CA ASP A 504 12.78 -14.93 46.01
C ASP A 504 12.89 -16.39 45.54
N PRO A 505 12.51 -16.70 44.29
CA PRO A 505 13.06 -17.82 43.57
C PRO A 505 14.22 -17.33 42.70
N LEU A 506 15.42 -17.66 43.17
CA LEU A 506 16.66 -17.90 42.43
C LEU A 506 16.54 -17.73 40.91
N GLU A 507 17.07 -16.61 40.45
CA GLU A 507 17.48 -16.37 39.07
C GLU A 507 18.39 -17.52 38.61
N PRO A 508 18.06 -18.26 37.54
CA PRO A 508 19.05 -19.11 36.90
C PRO A 508 20.03 -18.18 36.20
N GLN A 509 21.23 -18.06 36.78
CA GLN A 509 22.39 -17.52 36.10
C GLN A 509 22.66 -18.39 34.86
N ILE A 510 22.16 -17.94 33.72
CA ILE A 510 22.68 -18.36 32.44
C ILE A 510 24.05 -17.72 32.35
N GLN A 511 25.08 -18.53 32.59
CA GLN A 511 26.46 -18.19 32.33
C GLN A 511 26.56 -17.75 30.87
N GLU A 512 26.80 -16.45 30.72
CA GLU A 512 27.27 -15.80 29.52
C GLU A 512 28.55 -16.51 29.10
N ALA A 513 28.42 -17.43 28.13
CA ALA A 513 29.57 -18.03 27.49
C ALA A 513 30.30 -16.89 26.77
N ALA A 514 31.50 -16.61 27.26
CA ALA A 514 32.38 -15.58 26.78
C ALA A 514 32.41 -15.52 25.25
N ASP A 515 32.16 -14.32 24.74
CA ASP A 515 32.39 -13.88 23.37
C ASP A 515 33.77 -14.35 22.90
N VAL A 516 33.79 -15.46 22.17
CA VAL A 516 34.96 -15.90 21.41
C VAL A 516 34.99 -15.05 20.14
N SER A 517 35.73 -13.96 20.24
CA SER A 517 36.44 -13.32 19.13
C SER A 517 35.58 -12.94 17.92
N SER A 518 35.00 -11.75 18.01
CA SER A 518 34.83 -10.85 16.88
C SER A 518 36.21 -10.50 16.28
N SER A 519 36.84 -11.48 15.62
CA SER A 519 37.89 -11.25 14.65
C SER A 519 37.22 -10.52 13.48
N SER A 520 37.33 -9.20 13.52
CA SER A 520 36.74 -8.27 12.56
C SER A 520 36.96 -8.74 11.13
N MET A 521 35.88 -9.00 10.38
CA MET A 521 35.89 -8.86 8.93
C MET A 521 36.20 -7.40 8.64
N LYS A 522 37.49 -7.08 8.53
CA LYS A 522 38.03 -5.75 8.19
C LYS A 522 38.30 -5.62 6.69
N ASP A 523 37.62 -6.44 5.89
CA ASP A 523 37.66 -6.36 4.44
C ASP A 523 36.42 -5.60 3.96
N ASP A 524 36.25 -4.36 4.44
CA ASP A 524 35.32 -3.43 3.81
C ASP A 524 35.88 -3.15 2.41
N ILE A 525 35.16 -3.59 1.38
CA ILE A 525 35.50 -3.27 -0.02
C ILE A 525 35.39 -1.76 -0.16
N ASP A 526 36.49 -1.10 -0.53
CA ASP A 526 36.45 0.32 -0.85
C ASP A 526 35.60 0.52 -2.12
N PRO A 527 34.41 1.16 -2.02
CA PRO A 527 33.51 1.30 -3.16
C PRO A 527 34.11 2.16 -4.29
N THR A 528 35.18 2.93 -4.02
CA THR A 528 35.90 3.68 -5.05
C THR A 528 36.79 2.80 -5.93
N LEU A 529 37.11 1.58 -5.48
CA LEU A 529 37.88 0.59 -6.24
C LEU A 529 36.99 -0.28 -7.15
N LEU A 530 35.66 -0.14 -7.07
CA LEU A 530 34.73 -0.80 -7.98
C LEU A 530 34.67 -0.06 -9.32
N ASP A 531 35.32 -0.64 -10.32
CA ASP A 531 35.49 -0.14 -11.69
C ASP A 531 34.18 0.01 -12.47
N ASN A 532 33.10 -0.61 -12.00
CA ASN A 532 31.84 -0.74 -12.70
C ASN A 532 30.65 -0.23 -11.85
N GLU A 533 29.69 0.44 -12.49
CA GLU A 533 28.54 1.08 -11.84
C GLU A 533 27.55 0.04 -11.28
N GLU A 534 27.36 -1.07 -11.98
CA GLU A 534 26.53 -2.20 -11.55
C GLU A 534 27.10 -2.88 -10.30
N LEU A 535 28.43 -3.00 -10.17
CA LEU A 535 29.08 -3.49 -8.95
C LEU A 535 28.85 -2.54 -7.76
N ARG A 536 28.91 -1.22 -8.01
CA ARG A 536 28.61 -0.20 -6.98
C ARG A 536 27.14 -0.26 -6.57
N ALA A 537 26.23 -0.43 -7.53
CA ALA A 537 24.80 -0.59 -7.26
C ALA A 537 24.52 -1.86 -6.44
N PHE A 538 25.14 -2.99 -6.79
CA PHE A 538 25.02 -4.24 -6.03
C PHE A 538 25.55 -4.08 -4.59
N TYR A 539 26.74 -3.48 -4.43
CA TYR A 539 27.31 -3.22 -3.11
C TYR A 539 26.43 -2.29 -2.26
N SER A 540 25.77 -1.30 -2.87
CA SER A 540 24.78 -0.45 -2.20
C SER A 540 23.61 -1.27 -1.65
N GLN A 541 23.11 -2.26 -2.41
CA GLN A 541 22.05 -3.15 -1.93
C GLN A 541 22.52 -4.05 -0.78
N LEU A 542 23.79 -4.51 -0.79
CA LEU A 542 24.37 -5.24 0.34
C LEU A 542 24.42 -4.37 1.61
N LYS A 543 24.80 -3.09 1.50
CA LYS A 543 24.78 -2.17 2.65
C LYS A 543 23.35 -1.91 3.17
N GLN A 544 22.36 -1.83 2.29
CA GLN A 544 20.95 -1.75 2.71
C GLN A 544 20.50 -3.02 3.45
N LEU A 545 20.92 -4.19 2.97
CA LEU A 545 20.67 -5.46 3.63
C LEU A 545 21.35 -5.52 5.02
N GLU A 546 22.58 -5.02 5.14
CA GLU A 546 23.31 -4.92 6.42
C GLU A 546 22.54 -4.06 7.44
N THR A 547 22.08 -2.87 7.02
CA THR A 547 21.27 -1.97 7.87
C THR A 547 20.00 -2.67 8.33
N LYS A 548 19.33 -3.42 7.45
CA LYS A 548 18.13 -4.18 7.83
C LYS A 548 18.42 -5.36 8.75
N ALA A 549 19.55 -6.05 8.58
CA ALA A 549 19.98 -7.08 9.51
C ALA A 549 20.22 -6.49 10.91
N LYS A 550 20.81 -5.30 11.01
CA LYS A 550 20.99 -4.57 12.28
C LYS A 550 19.66 -4.17 12.91
N GLU A 551 18.72 -3.63 12.12
CA GLU A 551 17.37 -3.29 12.61
C GLU A 551 16.65 -4.53 13.19
N LEU A 552 16.70 -5.68 12.50
CA LEU A 552 16.10 -6.92 13.01
C LEU A 552 16.79 -7.40 14.29
N ASN A 553 18.11 -7.24 14.38
CA ASN A 553 18.85 -7.57 15.59
C ASN A 553 18.53 -6.64 16.77
N ASP A 554 18.25 -5.36 16.52
CA ASP A 554 17.77 -4.46 17.56
C ASP A 554 16.35 -4.80 18.00
N LYS A 555 15.48 -5.24 17.07
CA LYS A 555 14.15 -5.75 17.41
C LYS A 555 14.17 -7.06 18.17
N ARG A 556 15.16 -7.93 17.92
CA ARG A 556 15.40 -9.14 18.72
C ARG A 556 15.58 -8.82 20.20
N LYS A 557 16.15 -7.66 20.55
CA LYS A 557 16.28 -7.20 21.95
C LYS A 557 14.92 -6.84 22.58
N GLN A 558 13.92 -6.54 21.76
CA GLN A 558 12.58 -6.12 22.18
C GLN A 558 11.56 -7.27 22.13
N SER A 559 11.73 -8.22 21.22
CA SER A 559 10.88 -9.41 21.09
C SER A 559 11.67 -10.63 20.60
N LEU A 560 11.43 -11.77 21.27
CA LEU A 560 12.03 -13.06 20.90
C LEU A 560 11.58 -13.55 19.52
N ASP A 561 10.43 -13.07 19.03
CA ASP A 561 9.88 -13.45 17.73
C ASP A 561 10.81 -13.08 16.57
N TYR A 562 11.67 -12.07 16.75
CA TYR A 562 12.61 -11.61 15.74
C TYR A 562 13.95 -12.36 15.73
N SER A 563 14.18 -13.31 16.65
CA SER A 563 15.46 -14.03 16.76
C SER A 563 15.85 -14.75 15.47
N LEU A 564 14.96 -15.59 14.93
CA LEU A 564 15.20 -16.34 13.69
C LEU A 564 15.40 -15.43 12.48
N ALA A 565 14.66 -14.32 12.40
CA ALA A 565 14.79 -13.36 11.31
C ALA A 565 16.09 -12.56 11.38
N ALA A 566 16.49 -12.14 12.59
CA ALA A 566 17.76 -11.45 12.81
C ALA A 566 18.96 -12.34 12.45
N ASP A 567 18.94 -13.61 12.90
CA ASP A 567 19.98 -14.57 12.58
C ASP A 567 20.03 -14.85 11.07
N ALA A 568 18.87 -15.08 10.44
CA ALA A 568 18.79 -15.32 9.01
C ALA A 568 19.25 -14.12 8.17
N ALA A 569 18.90 -12.88 8.55
CA ALA A 569 19.30 -11.68 7.84
C ALA A 569 20.82 -11.43 7.95
N ARG A 570 21.38 -11.64 9.16
CA ARG A 570 22.82 -11.53 9.41
C ARG A 570 23.60 -12.56 8.58
N ASP A 571 23.20 -13.82 8.64
CA ASP A 571 23.87 -14.92 7.92
C ASP A 571 23.73 -14.77 6.40
N LEU A 572 22.60 -14.26 5.92
CA LEU A 572 22.38 -13.95 4.52
C LEU A 572 23.31 -12.83 4.04
N HIS A 573 23.37 -11.71 4.77
CA HIS A 573 24.28 -10.62 4.45
C HIS A 573 25.74 -11.11 4.43
N SER A 574 26.17 -11.85 5.46
CA SER A 574 27.54 -12.40 5.52
C SER A 574 27.84 -13.33 4.35
N SER A 575 26.90 -14.19 3.96
CA SER A 575 27.06 -15.10 2.82
C SER A 575 27.19 -14.34 1.50
N LEU A 576 26.30 -13.37 1.26
CA LEU A 576 26.31 -12.56 0.04
C LEU A 576 27.55 -11.66 -0.05
N HIS A 577 27.93 -11.02 1.05
CA HIS A 577 29.14 -10.20 1.11
C HIS A 577 30.38 -11.04 0.83
N ARG A 578 30.50 -12.22 1.45
CA ARG A 578 31.63 -13.12 1.20
C ARG A 578 31.70 -13.56 -0.27
N ALA A 579 30.58 -14.01 -0.83
CA ALA A 579 30.52 -14.42 -2.23
C ALA A 579 30.91 -13.26 -3.18
N PHE A 580 30.43 -12.05 -2.88
CA PHE A 580 30.77 -10.84 -3.64
C PHE A 580 32.25 -10.48 -3.53
N THR A 581 32.81 -10.48 -2.32
CA THR A 581 34.25 -10.22 -2.10
C THR A 581 35.10 -11.20 -2.89
N THR A 582 34.80 -12.51 -2.81
CA THR A 582 35.50 -13.55 -3.57
C THR A 582 35.44 -13.30 -5.08
N PHE A 583 34.28 -12.85 -5.58
CA PHE A 583 34.13 -12.49 -6.99
C PHE A 583 34.97 -11.28 -7.41
N ILE A 584 34.97 -10.21 -6.62
CA ILE A 584 35.70 -8.97 -6.93
C ILE A 584 37.22 -9.19 -6.95
N VAL A 585 37.76 -10.03 -6.05
CA VAL A 585 39.20 -10.27 -5.93
C VAL A 585 39.74 -11.36 -6.85
N SER A 586 38.88 -12.06 -7.58
CA SER A 586 39.30 -13.16 -8.46
C SER A 586 39.92 -12.64 -9.76
N ASP A 587 41.08 -13.19 -10.13
CA ASP A 587 41.71 -12.96 -11.43
C ASP A 587 40.91 -13.60 -12.58
N ASP A 588 40.18 -14.70 -12.31
CA ASP A 588 39.23 -15.31 -13.26
C ASP A 588 37.81 -14.84 -12.94
N ARG A 589 37.39 -13.77 -13.63
CA ARG A 589 36.07 -13.15 -13.44
C ARG A 589 34.91 -14.07 -13.85
N LYS A 590 35.12 -15.04 -14.74
CA LYS A 590 34.04 -15.87 -15.28
C LYS A 590 33.69 -17.01 -14.32
N GLU A 591 34.69 -17.81 -13.91
CA GLU A 591 34.49 -18.91 -12.96
C GLU A 591 34.05 -18.38 -11.59
N ALA A 592 34.62 -17.24 -11.17
CA ALA A 592 34.23 -16.59 -9.93
C ALA A 592 32.81 -16.03 -9.97
N TYR A 593 32.33 -15.55 -11.13
CA TYR A 593 30.94 -15.13 -11.28
C TYR A 593 29.97 -16.31 -11.16
N GLU A 594 30.27 -17.45 -11.79
CA GLU A 594 29.41 -18.65 -11.67
C GLU A 594 29.29 -19.11 -10.22
N SER A 595 30.41 -19.12 -9.49
CA SER A 595 30.46 -19.42 -8.05
C SER A 595 29.67 -18.38 -7.24
N PHE A 596 29.90 -17.08 -7.49
CA PHE A 596 29.17 -16.00 -6.82
C PHE A 596 27.67 -16.08 -7.03
N SER A 597 27.22 -16.29 -8.26
CA SER A 597 25.79 -16.40 -8.60
C SER A 597 25.17 -17.59 -7.89
N LYS A 598 25.82 -18.76 -7.96
CA LYS A 598 25.34 -19.99 -7.33
C LYS A 598 25.25 -19.83 -5.81
N ASP A 599 26.34 -19.40 -5.17
CA ASP A 599 26.43 -19.27 -3.72
C ASP A 599 25.44 -18.22 -3.19
N SER A 600 25.27 -17.12 -3.92
CA SER A 600 24.33 -16.07 -3.56
C SER A 600 22.87 -16.54 -3.65
N LEU A 601 22.49 -17.23 -4.73
CA LEU A 601 21.14 -17.78 -4.89
C LEU A 601 20.83 -18.87 -3.86
N GLU A 602 21.80 -19.72 -3.54
CA GLU A 602 21.66 -20.74 -2.50
C GLU A 602 21.49 -20.11 -1.11
N ALA A 603 22.28 -19.07 -0.80
CA ALA A 603 22.13 -18.32 0.44
C ALA A 603 20.74 -17.66 0.55
N ILE A 604 20.27 -16.99 -0.50
CA ILE A 604 18.93 -16.37 -0.53
C ILE A 604 17.86 -17.43 -0.31
N LYS A 605 17.93 -18.57 -1.03
CA LYS A 605 16.97 -19.67 -0.88
C LYS A 605 16.94 -20.21 0.55
N LYS A 606 18.12 -20.41 1.16
CA LYS A 606 18.26 -20.95 2.52
C LYS A 606 17.64 -20.03 3.58
N HIS A 607 17.84 -18.71 3.46
CA HIS A 607 17.45 -17.75 4.50
C HIS A 607 16.09 -17.08 4.26
N ARG A 608 15.43 -17.32 3.11
CA ARG A 608 14.15 -16.69 2.73
C ARG A 608 13.00 -16.96 3.69
N SER A 609 12.78 -18.22 4.07
CA SER A 609 11.59 -18.62 4.84
C SER A 609 11.48 -17.93 6.21
N PRO A 610 12.56 -17.83 7.02
CA PRO A 610 12.54 -17.04 8.26
C PRO A 610 12.22 -15.55 8.03
N LEU A 611 12.66 -14.97 6.92
CA LEU A 611 12.50 -13.54 6.63
C LEU A 611 11.08 -13.20 6.14
N GLU A 612 10.43 -14.12 5.43
CA GLU A 612 9.04 -13.97 4.97
C GLU A 612 8.00 -13.91 6.09
N LYS A 613 8.28 -14.54 7.22
CA LYS A 613 7.35 -14.62 8.35
C LYS A 613 7.07 -13.27 9.02
N HIS A 614 7.91 -12.26 8.80
CA HIS A 614 7.78 -10.92 9.39
C HIS A 614 7.23 -9.90 8.37
N ARG A 615 6.18 -10.30 7.64
CA ARG A 615 5.63 -9.66 6.43
C ARG A 615 5.20 -8.19 6.57
N LYS A 616 4.78 -7.73 7.75
CA LYS A 616 4.39 -6.31 7.98
C LYS A 616 5.55 -5.33 7.81
N GLU A 617 6.78 -5.81 7.94
CA GLU A 617 8.03 -5.05 7.76
C GLU A 617 8.88 -5.63 6.60
N GLY A 618 8.55 -6.86 6.16
CA GLY A 618 9.23 -7.62 5.11
C GLY A 618 9.02 -7.11 3.69
N GLY A 619 8.12 -6.17 3.44
CA GLY A 619 7.94 -5.58 2.09
C GLY A 619 9.22 -4.91 1.57
N LEU A 620 9.89 -4.12 2.42
CA LEU A 620 11.14 -3.45 2.06
C LEU A 620 12.32 -4.44 2.00
N PHE A 621 12.32 -5.45 2.89
CA PHE A 621 13.35 -6.50 2.89
C PHE A 621 13.28 -7.35 1.60
N MET A 622 12.07 -7.63 1.12
CA MET A 622 11.85 -8.32 -0.14
C MET A 622 12.20 -7.49 -1.36
N GLN A 623 12.03 -6.16 -1.30
CA GLN A 623 12.53 -5.26 -2.35
C GLN A 623 14.06 -5.30 -2.42
N ILE A 624 14.75 -5.23 -1.27
CA ILE A 624 16.21 -5.34 -1.22
C ILE A 624 16.67 -6.70 -1.78
N LEU A 625 16.03 -7.81 -1.39
CA LEU A 625 16.33 -9.13 -1.94
C LEU A 625 16.08 -9.23 -3.45
N GLY A 626 14.97 -8.64 -3.92
CA GLY A 626 14.66 -8.54 -5.35
C GLY A 626 15.76 -7.80 -6.10
N ASN A 627 16.20 -6.66 -5.59
CA ASN A 627 17.28 -5.86 -6.19
C ASN A 627 18.64 -6.59 -6.14
N VAL A 628 18.93 -7.33 -5.06
CA VAL A 628 20.15 -8.17 -4.96
C VAL A 628 20.13 -9.26 -6.04
N VAL A 629 19.01 -9.97 -6.23
CA VAL A 629 18.93 -11.00 -7.28
C VAL A 629 19.00 -10.37 -8.67
N LEU A 630 18.31 -9.27 -8.91
CA LEU A 630 18.44 -8.52 -10.16
C LEU A 630 19.88 -8.08 -10.42
N GLY A 631 20.59 -7.65 -9.38
CA GLY A 631 22.01 -7.30 -9.47
C GLY A 631 22.91 -8.50 -9.76
N ILE A 632 22.69 -9.66 -9.13
CA ILE A 632 23.38 -10.91 -9.47
C ILE A 632 23.18 -11.21 -10.95
N LEU A 633 21.92 -11.22 -11.40
CA LEU A 633 21.56 -11.53 -12.78
C LEU A 633 22.02 -10.46 -13.79
N GLY A 634 22.12 -9.20 -13.39
CA GLY A 634 22.58 -8.09 -14.23
C GLY A 634 24.09 -8.08 -14.40
N LEU A 635 24.85 -8.59 -13.42
CA LEU A 635 26.30 -8.72 -13.49
C LEU A 635 26.76 -9.85 -14.42
N GLY A 636 25.94 -10.89 -14.61
CA GLY A 636 26.13 -11.88 -15.67
C GLY A 636 25.34 -11.50 -16.91
N ILE A 637 26.00 -11.30 -18.05
CA ILE A 637 25.36 -10.98 -19.34
C ILE A 637 24.60 -12.21 -19.92
N PHE A 638 23.84 -12.94 -19.11
CA PHE A 638 23.02 -14.09 -19.48
C PHE A 638 21.74 -14.15 -18.64
N TYR A 639 21.04 -13.02 -18.57
CA TYR A 639 19.70 -12.93 -17.99
C TYR A 639 18.75 -14.03 -18.54
N GLY A 640 18.92 -14.43 -19.80
CA GLY A 640 18.15 -15.51 -20.43
C GLY A 640 18.37 -16.91 -19.86
N ALA A 641 19.58 -17.26 -19.38
CA ALA A 641 19.86 -18.61 -18.88
C ALA A 641 19.29 -18.84 -17.46
N ALA A 642 19.33 -17.81 -16.62
CA ALA A 642 18.77 -17.87 -15.27
C ALA A 642 17.24 -17.93 -15.27
N LEU A 643 16.59 -17.27 -16.24
CA LEU A 643 15.13 -17.35 -16.46
C LEU A 643 14.70 -18.77 -16.80
N VAL A 644 15.45 -19.47 -17.67
CA VAL A 644 15.19 -20.87 -18.05
C VAL A 644 15.40 -21.83 -16.88
N VAL A 645 16.43 -21.62 -16.06
CA VAL A 645 16.66 -22.44 -14.86
C VAL A 645 15.56 -22.20 -13.82
N ASN A 646 15.15 -20.96 -13.57
CA ASN A 646 14.09 -20.66 -12.60
C ASN A 646 12.73 -21.21 -13.04
N GLU A 647 12.41 -21.13 -14.34
CA GLU A 647 11.22 -21.75 -14.91
C GLU A 647 11.23 -23.26 -14.70
N ALA A 648 12.36 -23.91 -15.00
CA ALA A 648 12.51 -25.36 -14.85
C ALA A 648 12.36 -25.85 -13.39
N PHE A 649 12.71 -25.03 -12.40
CA PHE A 649 12.66 -25.42 -10.98
C PHE A 649 11.44 -24.90 -10.20
N THR A 650 10.86 -23.77 -10.60
CA THR A 650 9.78 -23.11 -9.83
C THR A 650 8.48 -22.94 -10.62
N GLY A 651 8.48 -23.23 -11.93
CA GLY A 651 7.36 -22.96 -12.83
C GLY A 651 7.12 -21.47 -13.06
N ARG A 652 8.08 -20.61 -12.73
CA ARG A 652 8.01 -19.15 -12.90
C ARG A 652 9.33 -18.64 -13.48
N TYR A 653 9.25 -17.72 -14.43
CA TYR A 653 10.44 -17.07 -14.99
C TYR A 653 11.12 -16.14 -13.98
N ALA A 654 10.35 -15.42 -13.15
CA ALA A 654 10.89 -14.49 -12.14
C ALA A 654 11.08 -15.13 -10.75
N PHE A 655 12.19 -14.81 -10.08
CA PHE A 655 12.49 -15.27 -8.72
C PHE A 655 11.61 -14.57 -7.64
N PHE A 656 10.99 -13.44 -7.98
CA PHE A 656 10.07 -12.66 -7.14
C PHE A 656 8.85 -12.22 -7.93
N ALA A 657 7.73 -12.02 -7.24
CA ALA A 657 6.56 -11.34 -7.77
C ALA A 657 6.38 -9.94 -7.14
N PRO A 658 7.02 -8.89 -7.68
CA PRO A 658 6.57 -7.51 -7.53
C PRO A 658 5.94 -7.00 -8.85
N LYS A 659 5.35 -5.80 -8.83
CA LYS A 659 4.66 -5.13 -9.96
C LYS A 659 5.44 -5.13 -11.29
N THR A 660 6.78 -5.19 -11.25
CA THR A 660 7.67 -5.36 -12.42
C THR A 660 7.53 -6.70 -13.16
N ALA A 661 7.07 -7.77 -12.51
CA ALA A 661 6.87 -9.08 -13.14
C ALA A 661 5.73 -9.10 -14.17
N GLN A 662 4.70 -8.25 -13.99
CA GLN A 662 3.63 -8.08 -14.98
C GLN A 662 4.08 -7.29 -16.22
N GLU A 663 5.13 -6.49 -16.10
CA GLU A 663 5.67 -5.66 -17.19
C GLU A 663 6.63 -6.46 -18.09
N VAL A 664 7.42 -7.36 -17.51
CA VAL A 664 8.24 -8.29 -18.30
C VAL A 664 7.37 -9.29 -19.08
N SER A 665 6.25 -9.78 -18.52
CA SER A 665 5.29 -10.60 -19.28
C SER A 665 4.57 -9.87 -20.41
N LYS A 666 4.58 -8.54 -20.44
CA LYS A 666 4.13 -7.76 -21.60
C LYS A 666 5.22 -7.65 -22.68
N ILE A 667 6.50 -7.57 -22.29
CA ILE A 667 7.65 -7.61 -23.20
C ILE A 667 7.79 -9.01 -23.85
N GLU A 668 7.47 -10.07 -23.11
CA GLU A 668 7.41 -11.47 -23.59
C GLU A 668 6.45 -11.66 -24.79
N LYS A 669 5.34 -10.91 -24.85
CA LYS A 669 4.37 -10.96 -25.95
C LYS A 669 4.79 -10.16 -27.18
N MET A 670 5.87 -9.38 -27.09
CA MET A 670 6.32 -8.44 -28.14
C MET A 670 7.58 -8.88 -28.88
N LEU A 671 8.27 -9.93 -28.43
CA LEU A 671 9.44 -10.46 -29.11
C LEU A 671 9.00 -11.43 -30.23
N PRO A 672 9.23 -11.14 -31.52
CA PRO A 672 9.04 -12.14 -32.57
C PRO A 672 10.01 -13.30 -32.36
N GLU A 673 9.57 -14.52 -32.66
CA GLU A 673 10.40 -15.73 -32.67
C GLU A 673 11.70 -15.47 -33.45
N ILE A 674 12.80 -15.33 -32.73
CA ILE A 674 14.13 -15.34 -33.34
C ILE A 674 14.36 -16.77 -33.80
N LYS A 675 14.07 -17.03 -35.08
CA LYS A 675 14.55 -18.23 -35.76
C LYS A 675 16.07 -18.16 -35.82
N VAL A 676 16.71 -18.90 -34.92
CA VAL A 676 18.13 -19.19 -35.00
C VAL A 676 18.35 -20.06 -36.23
N LYS A 677 19.21 -19.58 -37.14
CA LYS A 677 19.76 -20.36 -38.25
C LYS A 677 20.97 -21.14 -37.79
#